data_AF-A0A937QRM1-F1
#
_entry.id   AF-A0A937QRM1-F1
#
_cell.length_a   1.000
_cell.length_b   1.000
_cell.length_c   1.000
_cell.angle_alpha   90.00
_cell.angle_beta   90.00
_cell.angle_gamma   90.00
#
_symmetry.space_group_name_H-M   'P 1'
#
loop_
_entity.id
_entity.type
_entity.pdbx_description
1 polymer ?
#
loop_
_entity_poly.entity_id
_entity_poly.type
_entity_poly.pdbx_seq_one_letter_code
_entity_poly.pdbx_strand_id
1 'polypeptide(L)'
;MFRKLIFVFSFVFVLSLVSVVPAQDVVIPSPGAMPVLDGRIDEVWLFSAEHTIGTSQVGVAPSSPADCSGTWRALWNWEALYVLVEVTDESLTNDSGSGSKWQDDSIEVYVDGDNSKGTSPDTNDHQYNFWWNNAVYEEPGAIHNGAPSLVGVEYTIETTAEGYTLEAKLPWMSVMGKPATPGQLIGFDVWINDDDDGGGRDSQVSWYSTDGNGWQDPSVWAVAVLEASDKAANPNPPDGAIHTDTWATLSWLAAPDAVSQDVYFGESYADVEAGTGDTFQGSQTTTLYVMGFPGFPYPEGLVQGTRYYWRIDEVSADGTKFKGDVWSFLVPPRSAYEPIPADDSKFVGPGVTLSWTPGHDAKLHTVYFGDNFDDVSNAAGGSAQSASTFSPGPLDNDKVYYWRVDEFDAFATHTGKVWSFRTAKSGGGLRADYYKGTDFETFVLSRTDPQINFTWMDANAPDPAVGDNDFSIRWTGEVEAGYTETYTFYPKTDDGVRLWVGGKQLADSWQSVPIYPIEHSGTIDLVAGNTYGIVMEYFENTTNAIAELRWESPSTPKQIVPQAALALPIKAGSPSPRSGATGVGHTPVLSWGPGDYAASHEVYFGADEEAVKNAATASPEYKGTKALGDESYDAGKLAWHTTYNWRIDEVNSVNPDSPWIGSVWSFTTADFLAVDDFESYNDIDPPDDASNRIFDIWIDGFGTTTNGALVGNDLPPYADQTTVHGGNQSMPYVYDNANKISEATLTLANTRDWTEEGVAELSLWFIGDPANDAEPLYVAISNSTGSPAVVVHDDPAAAQIDTWTEWTIPLQTFADQGIILTNVDKIAIGLGSTGGPTATGGSGKMFFDDIRLYRPR
;
A
#
# COMPACT_ATOMS: atom_id res chain seq x y z
N MET A 1 30.49 5.39 -72.21
CA MET A 1 30.09 4.04 -72.66
C MET A 1 30.13 3.14 -71.43
N PHE A 2 29.00 2.91 -70.76
CA PHE A 2 28.73 1.72 -69.92
C PHE A 2 27.21 1.71 -69.69
N ARG A 3 26.54 0.67 -70.21
CA ARG A 3 25.09 0.54 -70.28
C ARG A 3 24.58 -0.37 -69.16
N LYS A 4 23.45 0.06 -68.59
CA LYS A 4 22.54 -0.62 -67.67
C LYS A 4 22.18 -2.04 -68.12
N LEU A 5 22.01 -2.95 -67.16
CA LEU A 5 21.08 -4.08 -67.29
C LEU A 5 20.25 -4.23 -66.01
N ILE A 6 18.95 -4.32 -66.24
CA ILE A 6 17.83 -4.41 -65.31
C ILE A 6 17.65 -5.88 -64.92
N PHE A 7 17.44 -6.19 -63.64
CA PHE A 7 16.84 -7.45 -63.22
C PHE A 7 15.49 -7.19 -62.56
N VAL A 8 14.51 -7.92 -63.10
CA VAL A 8 13.08 -7.87 -62.81
C VAL A 8 12.82 -8.60 -61.49
N PHE A 9 12.12 -7.95 -60.56
CA PHE A 9 11.53 -8.59 -59.38
C PHE A 9 10.41 -9.53 -59.85
N SER A 10 10.62 -10.84 -59.68
CA SER A 10 9.53 -11.82 -59.73
C SER A 10 9.11 -12.07 -58.28
N PHE A 11 8.03 -11.42 -57.84
CA PHE A 11 7.34 -11.77 -56.60
C PHE A 11 6.76 -13.17 -56.77
N VAL A 12 7.44 -14.18 -56.23
CA VAL A 12 6.80 -15.46 -55.89
C VAL A 12 6.19 -15.22 -54.53
N PHE A 13 4.89 -14.93 -54.49
CA PHE A 13 4.11 -15.14 -53.28
C PHE A 13 4.20 -16.63 -52.97
N VAL A 14 5.09 -17.00 -52.05
CA VAL A 14 4.90 -18.24 -51.29
C VAL A 14 3.66 -17.95 -50.47
N LEU A 15 2.54 -18.53 -50.91
CA LEU A 15 1.37 -18.69 -50.06
C LEU A 15 1.90 -19.43 -48.82
N SER A 16 2.12 -18.70 -47.73
CA SER A 16 2.07 -19.29 -46.41
C SER A 16 0.78 -20.09 -46.41
N LEU A 17 0.87 -21.40 -46.25
CA LEU A 17 -0.25 -22.15 -45.70
C LEU A 17 -0.53 -21.45 -44.36
N VAL A 18 -1.49 -20.53 -44.37
CA VAL A 18 -2.25 -20.21 -43.17
C VAL A 18 -2.82 -21.57 -42.80
N SER A 19 -2.17 -22.24 -41.85
CA SER A 19 -2.84 -23.24 -41.04
C SER A 19 -4.11 -22.54 -40.58
N VAL A 20 -5.24 -23.00 -41.11
CA VAL A 20 -6.54 -22.58 -40.62
C VAL A 20 -6.50 -22.96 -39.15
N VAL A 21 -6.27 -21.97 -38.28
CA VAL A 21 -6.43 -22.17 -36.84
C VAL A 21 -7.89 -22.61 -36.70
N PRO A 22 -8.17 -23.79 -36.16
CA PRO A 22 -9.54 -24.21 -35.91
C PRO A 22 -10.26 -23.10 -35.11
N ALA A 23 -11.56 -22.93 -35.35
CA ALA A 23 -12.33 -21.92 -34.63
C ALA A 23 -12.17 -22.15 -33.12
N GLN A 24 -11.59 -21.18 -32.43
CA GLN A 24 -11.36 -21.18 -30.98
C GLN A 24 -12.21 -20.06 -30.38
N ASP A 25 -12.82 -20.32 -29.23
CA ASP A 25 -13.68 -19.39 -28.51
C ASP A 25 -12.90 -18.60 -27.45
N VAL A 26 -11.85 -19.20 -26.87
CA VAL A 26 -11.03 -18.58 -25.82
C VAL A 26 -9.56 -19.02 -25.90
N VAL A 27 -8.65 -18.16 -25.44
CA VAL A 27 -7.21 -18.44 -25.27
C VAL A 27 -6.91 -18.51 -23.78
N ILE A 28 -6.30 -19.59 -23.33
CA ILE A 28 -5.83 -19.76 -21.95
C ILE A 28 -4.32 -19.53 -21.96
N PRO A 29 -3.80 -18.45 -21.34
CA PRO A 29 -2.39 -18.11 -21.40
C PRO A 29 -1.51 -18.94 -20.47
N SER A 30 -0.21 -19.00 -20.78
CA SER A 30 0.81 -19.68 -19.96
C SER A 30 1.84 -18.69 -19.44
N PRO A 31 1.60 -18.03 -18.29
CA PRO A 31 2.59 -17.16 -17.67
C PRO A 31 3.78 -17.96 -17.14
N GLY A 32 4.93 -17.29 -16.95
CA GLY A 32 6.15 -17.91 -16.43
C GLY A 32 6.07 -18.35 -14.96
N ALA A 33 5.20 -17.68 -14.18
CA ALA A 33 4.85 -18.04 -12.82
C ALA A 33 3.38 -18.49 -12.77
N MET A 34 3.04 -19.40 -11.86
CA MET A 34 1.67 -19.87 -11.62
C MET A 34 1.14 -19.28 -10.31
N PRO A 35 -0.19 -19.14 -10.17
CA PRO A 35 -0.81 -18.59 -8.97
C PRO A 35 -0.58 -19.46 -7.74
N VAL A 36 -0.58 -18.83 -6.57
CA VAL A 36 -0.62 -19.52 -5.28
C VAL A 36 -2.09 -19.70 -4.92
N LEU A 37 -2.52 -20.94 -4.71
CA LEU A 37 -3.92 -21.23 -4.37
C LEU A 37 -4.16 -20.91 -2.89
N ASP A 38 -4.49 -19.66 -2.57
CA ASP A 38 -4.74 -19.20 -1.21
C ASP A 38 -6.05 -18.40 -1.04
N GLY A 39 -6.82 -18.24 -2.12
CA GLY A 39 -8.12 -17.58 -2.14
C GLY A 39 -8.02 -16.07 -2.30
N ARG A 40 -6.80 -15.54 -2.52
CA ARG A 40 -6.54 -14.16 -2.86
C ARG A 40 -6.19 -14.07 -4.34
N ILE A 41 -6.70 -13.03 -4.99
CA ILE A 41 -6.46 -12.84 -6.42
C ILE A 41 -5.04 -12.30 -6.63
N ASP A 42 -4.14 -13.19 -7.05
CA ASP A 42 -2.79 -12.84 -7.51
C ASP A 42 -2.80 -11.97 -8.79
N GLU A 43 -1.80 -11.08 -8.94
CA GLU A 43 -1.61 -10.31 -10.18
C GLU A 43 -1.45 -11.19 -11.42
N VAL A 44 -0.97 -12.44 -11.27
CA VAL A 44 -0.76 -13.37 -12.38
C VAL A 44 -2.07 -13.74 -13.11
N TRP A 45 -3.21 -13.69 -12.43
CA TRP A 45 -4.52 -13.92 -13.05
C TRP A 45 -4.88 -12.88 -14.11
N LEU A 46 -4.27 -11.68 -14.06
CA LEU A 46 -4.48 -10.60 -15.03
C LEU A 46 -3.89 -10.89 -16.41
N PHE A 47 -3.05 -11.93 -16.55
CA PHE A 47 -2.61 -12.40 -17.87
C PHE A 47 -3.75 -13.03 -18.66
N SER A 48 -4.75 -13.59 -17.99
CA SER A 48 -5.95 -14.16 -18.60
C SER A 48 -7.03 -13.10 -18.76
N ALA A 49 -7.82 -13.18 -19.84
CA ALA A 49 -9.02 -12.37 -19.97
C ALA A 49 -10.09 -12.87 -19.00
N GLU A 50 -10.88 -11.95 -18.48
CA GLU A 50 -12.03 -12.27 -17.64
C GLU A 50 -13.25 -12.58 -18.50
N HIS A 51 -14.01 -13.59 -18.08
CA HIS A 51 -15.20 -14.05 -18.78
C HIS A 51 -16.39 -14.13 -17.83
N THR A 52 -17.49 -13.47 -18.18
CA THR A 52 -18.72 -13.44 -17.36
C THR A 52 -19.52 -14.74 -17.49
N ILE A 53 -20.00 -15.25 -16.36
CA ILE A 53 -20.92 -16.38 -16.20
C ILE A 53 -22.30 -15.81 -15.88
N GLY A 54 -23.33 -16.23 -16.61
CA GLY A 54 -24.69 -15.70 -16.39
C GLY A 54 -25.76 -16.22 -17.36
N THR A 55 -25.45 -17.20 -18.20
CA THR A 55 -26.44 -17.78 -19.12
C THR A 55 -27.28 -18.82 -18.38
N SER A 56 -28.54 -18.52 -18.08
CA SER A 56 -29.44 -19.43 -17.36
C SER A 56 -29.66 -20.76 -18.11
N GLN A 57 -29.47 -21.87 -17.40
CA GLN A 57 -29.64 -23.23 -17.91
C GLN A 57 -30.86 -23.93 -17.31
N VAL A 58 -30.95 -23.97 -15.98
CA VAL A 58 -31.96 -24.70 -15.21
C VAL A 58 -32.51 -23.78 -14.13
N GLY A 59 -33.77 -23.99 -13.74
CA GLY A 59 -34.38 -23.25 -12.66
C GLY A 59 -34.96 -21.90 -13.07
N VAL A 60 -35.20 -21.03 -12.09
CA VAL A 60 -35.66 -19.65 -12.31
C VAL A 60 -34.45 -18.83 -12.72
N ALA A 61 -34.54 -18.05 -13.79
CA ALA A 61 -33.42 -17.20 -14.21
C ALA A 61 -33.10 -16.17 -13.10
N PRO A 62 -31.81 -15.94 -12.80
CA PRO A 62 -31.46 -15.05 -11.71
C PRO A 62 -32.09 -13.67 -11.83
N SER A 63 -32.62 -13.16 -10.73
CA SER A 63 -33.38 -11.91 -10.69
C SER A 63 -32.47 -10.68 -10.85
N SER A 64 -31.20 -10.82 -10.48
CA SER A 64 -30.13 -9.84 -10.62
C SER A 64 -28.75 -10.51 -10.66
N PRO A 65 -27.64 -9.81 -10.95
CA PRO A 65 -26.30 -10.37 -10.79
C PRO A 65 -25.94 -10.75 -9.34
N ALA A 66 -26.58 -10.14 -8.34
CA ALA A 66 -26.37 -10.50 -6.94
C ALA A 66 -27.02 -11.84 -6.57
N ASP A 67 -28.08 -12.22 -7.32
CA ASP A 67 -28.89 -13.43 -7.10
C ASP A 67 -28.04 -14.66 -7.46
N CYS A 68 -27.53 -14.72 -8.68
CA CYS A 68 -26.48 -15.67 -9.04
C CYS A 68 -25.78 -15.21 -10.33
N SER A 69 -24.50 -14.86 -10.21
CA SER A 69 -23.63 -14.63 -11.37
C SER A 69 -22.16 -14.89 -11.02
N GLY A 70 -21.27 -14.76 -12.01
CA GLY A 70 -19.85 -14.78 -11.69
C GLY A 70 -18.96 -14.41 -12.86
N THR A 71 -17.66 -14.51 -12.63
CA THR A 71 -16.63 -14.40 -13.64
C THR A 71 -15.66 -15.56 -13.51
N TRP A 72 -14.95 -15.88 -14.59
CA TRP A 72 -13.84 -16.81 -14.54
C TRP A 72 -12.63 -16.33 -15.34
N ARG A 73 -11.46 -16.82 -14.92
CA ARG A 73 -10.17 -16.72 -15.59
C ARG A 73 -9.49 -18.08 -15.57
N ALA A 74 -8.67 -18.38 -16.56
CA ALA A 74 -7.85 -19.58 -16.53
C ALA A 74 -6.42 -19.32 -17.00
N LEU A 75 -5.48 -20.05 -16.42
CA LEU A 75 -4.08 -20.10 -16.81
C LEU A 75 -3.69 -21.57 -17.03
N TRP A 76 -2.60 -21.83 -17.73
CA TRP A 76 -2.10 -23.19 -17.82
C TRP A 76 -0.59 -23.26 -17.79
N ASN A 77 -0.08 -24.41 -17.36
CA ASN A 77 1.27 -24.84 -17.67
C ASN A 77 1.25 -26.31 -18.11
N TRP A 78 2.41 -26.88 -18.40
CA TRP A 78 2.53 -28.27 -18.83
C TRP A 78 2.06 -29.30 -17.78
N GLU A 79 1.92 -28.93 -16.50
CA GLU A 79 1.47 -29.81 -15.42
C GLU A 79 -0.03 -29.78 -15.20
N ALA A 80 -0.64 -28.59 -15.26
CA ALA A 80 -2.02 -28.38 -14.86
C ALA A 80 -2.70 -27.20 -15.59
N LEU A 81 -4.03 -27.25 -15.56
CA LEU A 81 -4.92 -26.12 -15.78
C LEU A 81 -5.19 -25.44 -14.44
N TYR A 82 -5.16 -24.11 -14.41
CA TYR A 82 -5.52 -23.31 -13.24
C TYR A 82 -6.76 -22.51 -13.56
N VAL A 83 -7.75 -22.52 -12.67
CA VAL A 83 -9.04 -21.86 -12.86
C VAL A 83 -9.36 -21.00 -11.64
N LEU A 84 -9.66 -19.72 -11.88
CA LEU A 84 -10.20 -18.79 -10.91
C LEU A 84 -11.67 -18.54 -11.28
N VAL A 85 -12.57 -18.66 -10.30
CA VAL A 85 -13.99 -18.31 -10.47
C VAL A 85 -14.41 -17.44 -9.30
N GLU A 86 -14.96 -16.27 -9.60
CA GLU A 86 -15.51 -15.33 -8.61
C GLU A 86 -17.03 -15.35 -8.75
N VAL A 87 -17.72 -15.82 -7.73
CA VAL A 87 -19.18 -15.94 -7.68
C VAL A 87 -19.74 -14.76 -6.90
N THR A 88 -20.75 -14.11 -7.48
CA THR A 88 -21.61 -13.15 -6.81
C THR A 88 -22.94 -13.83 -6.53
N ASP A 89 -23.26 -13.94 -5.25
CA ASP A 89 -24.39 -14.69 -4.70
C ASP A 89 -24.66 -14.20 -3.27
N GLU A 90 -25.91 -13.78 -3.03
CA GLU A 90 -26.37 -13.17 -1.80
C GLU A 90 -26.80 -14.16 -0.71
N SER A 91 -26.99 -15.45 -1.05
CA SER A 91 -27.52 -16.46 -0.12
C SER A 91 -26.86 -17.81 -0.32
N LEU A 92 -25.84 -18.08 0.50
CA LEU A 92 -25.05 -19.31 0.40
C LEU A 92 -25.57 -20.43 1.31
N THR A 93 -25.89 -21.55 0.69
CA THR A 93 -26.47 -22.78 1.23
C THR A 93 -25.59 -23.99 0.89
N ASN A 94 -25.46 -24.90 1.86
CA ASN A 94 -24.77 -26.17 1.68
C ASN A 94 -25.36 -27.23 2.62
N ASP A 95 -26.52 -27.79 2.27
CA ASP A 95 -27.32 -28.64 3.15
C ASP A 95 -27.73 -29.99 2.53
N SER A 96 -27.59 -30.17 1.21
CA SER A 96 -27.91 -31.44 0.54
C SER A 96 -27.02 -32.62 0.98
N GLY A 97 -27.48 -33.85 0.75
CA GLY A 97 -26.65 -35.04 0.98
C GLY A 97 -25.59 -35.22 -0.11
N SER A 98 -24.53 -36.00 0.14
CA SER A 98 -23.40 -36.20 -0.79
C SER A 98 -23.76 -36.70 -2.20
N GLY A 99 -24.96 -37.18 -2.49
CA GLY A 99 -25.40 -37.59 -3.84
C GLY A 99 -26.28 -36.57 -4.56
N SER A 100 -26.45 -35.39 -3.97
CA SER A 100 -27.34 -34.30 -4.39
C SER A 100 -26.66 -32.95 -4.23
N LYS A 101 -25.34 -32.91 -4.07
CA LYS A 101 -24.62 -31.67 -3.75
C LYS A 101 -24.50 -30.70 -4.93
N TRP A 102 -24.65 -31.19 -6.15
CA TRP A 102 -24.95 -30.36 -7.33
C TRP A 102 -26.22 -29.49 -7.19
N GLN A 103 -27.02 -29.72 -6.14
CA GLN A 103 -28.17 -28.90 -5.83
C GLN A 103 -27.86 -27.68 -4.96
N ASP A 104 -26.70 -27.65 -4.30
CA ASP A 104 -26.27 -26.56 -3.40
C ASP A 104 -25.34 -25.58 -4.16
N ASP A 105 -25.01 -24.44 -3.52
CA ASP A 105 -24.10 -23.44 -4.08
C ASP A 105 -22.74 -24.00 -4.40
N SER A 106 -22.45 -24.02 -5.69
CA SER A 106 -21.27 -24.69 -6.20
C SER A 106 -20.88 -24.26 -7.60
N ILE A 107 -19.59 -24.47 -7.90
CA ILE A 107 -19.00 -24.22 -9.21
C ILE A 107 -18.71 -25.55 -9.88
N GLU A 108 -19.08 -25.67 -11.15
CA GLU A 108 -18.76 -26.81 -12.00
C GLU A 108 -17.78 -26.40 -13.11
N VAL A 109 -16.66 -27.11 -13.21
CA VAL A 109 -15.65 -26.92 -14.26
C VAL A 109 -15.63 -28.13 -15.18
N TYR A 110 -15.87 -27.90 -16.47
CA TYR A 110 -15.93 -28.92 -17.51
C TYR A 110 -14.69 -28.88 -18.39
N VAL A 111 -14.07 -30.04 -18.65
CA VAL A 111 -12.86 -30.15 -19.49
C VAL A 111 -12.93 -31.36 -20.40
N ASP A 112 -12.89 -31.15 -21.72
CA ASP A 112 -12.64 -32.18 -22.76
C ASP A 112 -11.16 -32.08 -23.16
N GLY A 113 -10.33 -32.95 -22.60
CA GLY A 113 -8.88 -32.81 -22.64
C GLY A 113 -8.24 -32.93 -24.03
N ASP A 114 -8.88 -33.59 -25.00
CA ASP A 114 -8.38 -33.66 -26.38
C ASP A 114 -9.28 -32.98 -27.42
N ASN A 115 -10.32 -32.29 -26.94
CA ASN A 115 -11.31 -31.57 -27.73
C ASN A 115 -11.99 -32.49 -28.76
N SER A 116 -12.33 -33.72 -28.36
CA SER A 116 -13.02 -34.69 -29.21
C SER A 116 -14.39 -34.20 -29.67
N LYS A 117 -15.04 -33.34 -28.87
CA LYS A 117 -16.40 -32.80 -29.10
C LYS A 117 -17.44 -33.91 -29.32
N GLY A 118 -17.30 -35.01 -28.59
CA GLY A 118 -18.30 -36.08 -28.57
C GLY A 118 -19.65 -35.57 -28.03
N THR A 119 -20.77 -36.12 -28.52
CA THR A 119 -22.11 -35.83 -27.95
C THR A 119 -22.39 -36.61 -26.67
N SER A 120 -21.35 -37.20 -26.06
CA SER A 120 -21.37 -37.99 -24.83
C SER A 120 -19.94 -38.05 -24.28
N PRO A 121 -19.74 -38.04 -22.95
CA PRO A 121 -18.41 -38.01 -22.36
C PRO A 121 -17.60 -39.28 -22.62
N ASP A 122 -16.30 -39.11 -22.86
CA ASP A 122 -15.30 -40.16 -22.92
C ASP A 122 -14.26 -40.07 -21.78
N THR A 123 -13.11 -40.74 -21.91
CA THR A 123 -12.12 -40.90 -20.84
C THR A 123 -11.35 -39.64 -20.46
N ASN A 124 -11.38 -38.59 -21.29
CA ASN A 124 -10.69 -37.32 -21.02
C ASN A 124 -11.67 -36.15 -20.83
N ASP A 125 -12.96 -36.45 -20.76
CA ASP A 125 -14.04 -35.53 -20.48
C ASP A 125 -14.36 -35.59 -18.98
N HIS A 126 -14.17 -34.47 -18.27
CA HIS A 126 -14.32 -34.40 -16.82
C HIS A 126 -15.21 -33.24 -16.42
N GLN A 127 -16.00 -33.47 -15.36
CA GLN A 127 -16.73 -32.46 -14.62
C GLN A 127 -16.19 -32.45 -13.18
N TYR A 128 -15.64 -31.32 -12.77
CA TYR A 128 -15.21 -31.09 -11.38
C TYR A 128 -16.23 -30.19 -10.69
N ASN A 129 -16.74 -30.60 -9.53
CA ASN A 129 -17.70 -29.81 -8.76
C ASN A 129 -17.06 -29.35 -7.42
N PHE A 130 -17.11 -28.04 -7.20
CA PHE A 130 -16.51 -27.31 -6.10
C PHE A 130 -17.60 -26.62 -5.28
N TRP A 131 -17.90 -27.16 -4.10
CA TRP A 131 -18.99 -26.64 -3.28
C TRP A 131 -18.52 -25.55 -2.32
N TRP A 132 -19.37 -24.55 -2.10
CA TRP A 132 -19.12 -23.58 -1.06
C TRP A 132 -19.05 -24.26 0.32
N ASN A 133 -18.04 -23.95 1.13
CA ASN A 133 -17.85 -24.46 2.51
C ASN A 133 -17.70 -26.00 2.65
N ASN A 134 -17.16 -26.71 1.65
CA ASN A 134 -16.89 -28.16 1.76
C ASN A 134 -15.72 -28.65 0.88
N ALA A 135 -15.33 -29.91 1.07
CA ALA A 135 -14.32 -30.61 0.29
C ALA A 135 -14.77 -30.79 -1.18
N VAL A 136 -13.86 -30.68 -2.16
CA VAL A 136 -14.13 -31.10 -3.56
C VAL A 136 -14.62 -32.54 -3.59
N TYR A 137 -15.61 -32.77 -4.42
CA TYR A 137 -16.20 -34.08 -4.54
C TYR A 137 -16.72 -34.30 -5.95
N GLU A 138 -16.53 -35.53 -6.38
CA GLU A 138 -16.99 -36.04 -7.65
C GLU A 138 -18.43 -36.49 -7.50
N GLU A 139 -19.33 -36.03 -8.36
CA GLU A 139 -20.69 -36.57 -8.39
C GLU A 139 -20.64 -38.08 -8.73
N PRO A 140 -20.97 -39.02 -7.81
CA PRO A 140 -20.81 -40.45 -8.03
C PRO A 140 -21.97 -41.05 -8.85
N GLY A 141 -22.82 -40.20 -9.43
CA GLY A 141 -24.14 -40.59 -9.92
C GLY A 141 -24.42 -40.33 -11.40
N ALA A 142 -23.69 -39.43 -12.06
CA ALA A 142 -24.04 -38.96 -13.40
C ALA A 142 -22.95 -39.25 -14.45
N ILE A 143 -22.62 -40.55 -14.59
CA ILE A 143 -22.27 -41.28 -15.84
C ILE A 143 -21.26 -40.60 -16.82
N HIS A 144 -20.04 -41.12 -17.09
CA HIS A 144 -19.74 -42.37 -17.82
C HIS A 144 -18.19 -42.58 -17.92
N ASN A 145 -17.70 -43.82 -17.76
CA ASN A 145 -16.31 -44.32 -17.93
C ASN A 145 -15.27 -44.21 -16.79
N GLY A 146 -15.72 -44.08 -15.55
CA GLY A 146 -14.87 -44.23 -14.36
C GLY A 146 -14.55 -42.87 -13.73
N ALA A 147 -14.30 -42.88 -12.42
CA ALA A 147 -14.00 -41.67 -11.68
C ALA A 147 -12.79 -40.93 -12.31
N PRO A 148 -12.85 -39.60 -12.46
CA PRO A 148 -11.66 -38.79 -12.65
C PRO A 148 -10.61 -39.13 -11.59
N SER A 149 -9.36 -38.78 -11.85
CA SER A 149 -8.33 -38.87 -10.83
C SER A 149 -8.32 -37.56 -10.03
N LEU A 150 -8.78 -37.54 -8.77
CA LEU A 150 -8.51 -36.40 -7.86
C LEU A 150 -7.03 -36.28 -7.46
N VAL A 151 -6.18 -37.19 -7.93
CA VAL A 151 -4.76 -37.18 -7.58
C VAL A 151 -4.13 -35.88 -8.07
N GLY A 152 -3.65 -35.07 -7.12
CA GLY A 152 -2.97 -33.80 -7.39
C GLY A 152 -3.89 -32.62 -7.70
N VAL A 153 -5.22 -32.80 -7.61
CA VAL A 153 -6.13 -31.64 -7.61
C VAL A 153 -5.93 -30.88 -6.31
N GLU A 154 -5.64 -29.60 -6.42
CA GLU A 154 -5.48 -28.66 -5.31
C GLU A 154 -6.46 -27.51 -5.55
N TYR A 155 -7.06 -26.99 -4.49
CA TYR A 155 -8.00 -25.87 -4.61
C TYR A 155 -8.19 -25.18 -3.26
N THR A 156 -8.74 -23.98 -3.31
CA THR A 156 -9.23 -23.23 -2.15
C THR A 156 -10.52 -22.51 -2.52
N ILE A 157 -11.43 -22.37 -1.55
CA ILE A 157 -12.66 -21.60 -1.69
C ILE A 157 -12.74 -20.65 -0.51
N GLU A 158 -12.84 -19.36 -0.79
CA GLU A 158 -12.98 -18.31 0.22
C GLU A 158 -14.31 -17.58 0.08
N THR A 159 -14.99 -17.36 1.20
CA THR A 159 -16.24 -16.59 1.20
C THR A 159 -15.91 -15.11 1.13
N THR A 160 -16.57 -14.39 0.22
CA THR A 160 -16.42 -12.94 0.05
C THR A 160 -17.64 -12.21 0.59
N ALA A 161 -17.61 -10.87 0.58
CA ALA A 161 -18.77 -10.06 0.99
C ALA A 161 -19.95 -10.20 0.04
N GLU A 162 -19.70 -10.60 -1.21
CA GLU A 162 -20.68 -10.64 -2.29
C GLU A 162 -20.97 -12.06 -2.80
N GLY A 163 -20.33 -13.09 -2.22
CA GLY A 163 -20.45 -14.49 -2.65
C GLY A 163 -19.22 -15.31 -2.22
N TYR A 164 -18.51 -15.92 -3.18
CA TYR A 164 -17.32 -16.73 -2.90
C TYR A 164 -16.37 -16.84 -4.10
N THR A 165 -15.10 -17.13 -3.83
CA THR A 165 -14.05 -17.28 -4.85
C THR A 165 -13.47 -18.68 -4.81
N LEU A 166 -13.32 -19.32 -5.97
CA LEU A 166 -12.59 -20.57 -6.16
C LEU A 166 -11.26 -20.30 -6.88
N GLU A 167 -10.16 -20.83 -6.35
CA GLU A 167 -8.96 -21.11 -7.14
C GLU A 167 -8.71 -22.61 -7.17
N ALA A 168 -8.52 -23.18 -8.36
CA ALA A 168 -8.31 -24.61 -8.56
C ALA A 168 -7.14 -24.90 -9.50
N LYS A 169 -6.40 -25.97 -9.20
CA LYS A 169 -5.38 -26.59 -10.05
C LYS A 169 -5.84 -28.00 -10.42
N LEU A 170 -5.96 -28.23 -11.72
CA LEU A 170 -6.41 -29.48 -12.33
C LEU A 170 -5.26 -30.10 -13.13
N PRO A 171 -4.58 -31.15 -12.61
CA PRO A 171 -3.44 -31.75 -13.30
C PRO A 171 -3.82 -32.40 -14.62
N TRP A 172 -3.06 -32.17 -15.69
CA TRP A 172 -3.29 -32.82 -16.98
C TRP A 172 -3.09 -34.34 -16.92
N MET A 173 -2.26 -34.82 -15.99
CA MET A 173 -2.16 -36.26 -15.74
C MET A 173 -3.49 -36.87 -15.26
N SER A 174 -4.30 -36.09 -14.55
CA SER A 174 -5.63 -36.50 -14.09
C SER A 174 -6.70 -36.27 -15.15
N VAL A 175 -6.59 -35.21 -15.94
CA VAL A 175 -7.54 -34.88 -17.02
C VAL A 175 -7.35 -35.78 -18.25
N MET A 176 -6.12 -35.99 -18.72
CA MET A 176 -5.85 -36.69 -19.99
C MET A 176 -4.79 -37.80 -19.92
N GLY A 177 -4.24 -38.08 -18.73
CA GLY A 177 -3.21 -39.12 -18.55
C GLY A 177 -1.83 -38.77 -19.13
N LYS A 178 -1.62 -37.51 -19.51
CA LYS A 178 -0.37 -36.99 -20.09
C LYS A 178 -0.29 -35.46 -19.88
N PRO A 179 0.91 -34.86 -19.92
CA PRO A 179 1.06 -33.40 -19.97
C PRO A 179 0.36 -32.80 -21.20
N ALA A 180 -0.19 -31.59 -21.07
CA ALA A 180 -0.70 -30.83 -22.21
C ALA A 180 0.46 -30.25 -23.05
N THR A 181 0.18 -29.99 -24.33
CA THR A 181 1.15 -29.38 -25.25
C THR A 181 0.75 -27.96 -25.64
N PRO A 182 1.71 -27.04 -25.85
CA PRO A 182 1.42 -25.70 -26.33
C PRO A 182 0.63 -25.71 -27.66
N GLY A 183 -0.41 -24.88 -27.77
CA GLY A 183 -1.32 -24.84 -28.91
C GLY A 183 -2.38 -25.95 -28.95
N GLN A 184 -2.44 -26.82 -27.93
CA GLN A 184 -3.47 -27.85 -27.82
C GLN A 184 -4.84 -27.22 -27.62
N LEU A 185 -5.85 -27.77 -28.29
CA LEU A 185 -7.24 -27.44 -28.06
C LEU A 185 -7.81 -28.35 -26.97
N ILE A 186 -8.65 -27.79 -26.12
CA ILE A 186 -9.49 -28.50 -25.17
C ILE A 186 -10.94 -28.02 -25.32
N GLY A 187 -11.91 -28.83 -24.91
CA GLY A 187 -13.23 -28.31 -24.60
C GLY A 187 -13.28 -27.76 -23.18
N PHE A 188 -13.96 -26.64 -22.98
CA PHE A 188 -14.01 -25.98 -21.68
C PHE A 188 -15.36 -25.29 -21.43
N ASP A 189 -15.89 -25.39 -20.22
CA ASP A 189 -17.02 -24.59 -19.75
C ASP A 189 -17.01 -24.44 -18.21
N VAL A 190 -17.65 -23.40 -17.69
CA VAL A 190 -17.78 -23.13 -16.25
C VAL A 190 -19.22 -22.78 -15.91
N TRP A 191 -19.79 -23.46 -14.92
CA TRP A 191 -21.17 -23.29 -14.48
C TRP A 191 -21.23 -23.01 -12.97
N ILE A 192 -22.30 -22.33 -12.54
CA ILE A 192 -22.60 -22.04 -11.13
C ILE A 192 -24.00 -22.59 -10.82
N ASN A 193 -24.12 -23.34 -9.74
CA ASN A 193 -25.36 -23.78 -9.12
C ASN A 193 -25.70 -22.82 -7.98
N ASP A 194 -26.99 -22.56 -7.79
CA ASP A 194 -27.53 -21.59 -6.84
C ASP A 194 -28.72 -22.18 -6.04
N ASP A 195 -28.65 -22.11 -4.70
CA ASP A 195 -29.68 -22.52 -3.73
C ASP A 195 -29.87 -21.47 -2.62
N ASP A 196 -30.93 -20.69 -2.73
CA ASP A 196 -31.21 -19.59 -1.81
C ASP A 196 -31.90 -20.05 -0.51
N ASP A 197 -32.64 -21.15 -0.54
CA ASP A 197 -33.71 -21.44 0.42
C ASP A 197 -33.49 -22.68 1.31
N GLY A 198 -32.37 -23.40 1.13
CA GLY A 198 -32.10 -24.66 1.83
C GLY A 198 -32.97 -25.81 1.32
N GLY A 199 -33.37 -25.72 0.05
CA GLY A 199 -34.30 -26.61 -0.60
C GLY A 199 -33.58 -27.49 -1.59
N GLY A 200 -33.32 -26.97 -2.77
CA GLY A 200 -32.49 -27.66 -3.75
C GLY A 200 -32.58 -26.94 -5.06
N ARG A 201 -31.43 -26.56 -5.60
CA ARG A 201 -31.19 -25.75 -6.80
C ARG A 201 -32.36 -24.94 -7.34
N ASP A 202 -32.33 -23.66 -7.02
CA ASP A 202 -33.22 -22.63 -7.54
C ASP A 202 -32.83 -22.21 -8.95
N SER A 203 -31.52 -22.06 -9.21
CA SER A 203 -31.00 -21.70 -10.53
C SER A 203 -29.66 -22.35 -10.86
N GLN A 204 -29.32 -22.34 -12.16
CA GLN A 204 -28.02 -22.73 -12.66
C GLN A 204 -27.66 -21.85 -13.85
N VAL A 205 -26.48 -21.23 -13.82
CA VAL A 205 -25.96 -20.39 -14.90
C VAL A 205 -24.65 -20.96 -15.46
N SER A 206 -24.41 -20.74 -16.75
CA SER A 206 -23.17 -21.14 -17.42
C SER A 206 -22.48 -19.95 -18.11
N TRP A 207 -21.21 -20.16 -18.46
CA TRP A 207 -20.48 -19.26 -19.32
C TRP A 207 -20.84 -19.45 -20.80
N TYR A 208 -20.71 -20.67 -21.34
CA TYR A 208 -20.74 -20.88 -22.80
C TYR A 208 -21.95 -21.66 -23.32
N SER A 209 -22.18 -22.88 -22.82
CA SER A 209 -23.27 -23.73 -23.31
C SER A 209 -24.65 -23.12 -22.99
N THR A 210 -25.64 -23.34 -23.85
CA THR A 210 -26.94 -22.63 -23.77
C THR A 210 -28.16 -23.57 -23.82
N ASP A 211 -27.94 -24.88 -23.77
CA ASP A 211 -28.97 -25.87 -24.10
C ASP A 211 -29.43 -26.71 -22.89
N GLY A 212 -28.88 -26.45 -21.70
CA GLY A 212 -29.13 -27.17 -20.47
C GLY A 212 -28.61 -28.61 -20.44
N ASN A 213 -27.85 -29.05 -21.46
CA ASN A 213 -27.34 -30.42 -21.57
C ASN A 213 -25.80 -30.51 -21.49
N GLY A 214 -25.09 -29.38 -21.34
CA GLY A 214 -23.62 -29.40 -21.29
C GLY A 214 -23.04 -30.32 -20.20
N TRP A 215 -23.78 -30.62 -19.13
CA TRP A 215 -23.37 -31.61 -18.13
C TRP A 215 -23.17 -33.05 -18.67
N GLN A 216 -23.71 -33.37 -19.86
CA GLN A 216 -23.59 -34.69 -20.50
C GLN A 216 -23.19 -34.62 -21.99
N ASP A 217 -22.94 -33.43 -22.53
CA ASP A 217 -22.68 -33.21 -23.96
C ASP A 217 -21.42 -32.33 -24.17
N PRO A 218 -20.22 -32.94 -24.23
CA PRO A 218 -18.99 -32.21 -24.51
C PRO A 218 -18.98 -31.43 -25.84
N SER A 219 -19.86 -31.78 -26.78
CA SER A 219 -19.93 -31.13 -28.09
C SER A 219 -20.40 -29.67 -28.01
N VAL A 220 -21.03 -29.27 -26.89
CA VAL A 220 -21.51 -27.90 -26.66
C VAL A 220 -20.57 -27.06 -25.79
N TRP A 221 -19.45 -27.61 -25.29
CA TRP A 221 -18.43 -26.85 -24.57
C TRP A 221 -17.61 -25.99 -25.53
N ALA A 222 -17.12 -24.84 -25.04
CA ALA A 222 -16.29 -23.94 -25.83
C ALA A 222 -15.01 -24.64 -26.31
N VAL A 223 -14.41 -24.16 -27.39
CA VAL A 223 -13.06 -24.57 -27.80
C VAL A 223 -12.06 -23.59 -27.18
N ALA A 224 -11.32 -24.05 -26.17
CA ALA A 224 -10.20 -23.29 -25.60
C ALA A 224 -8.89 -23.73 -26.24
N VAL A 225 -8.04 -22.78 -26.62
CA VAL A 225 -6.64 -23.07 -26.98
C VAL A 225 -5.73 -22.78 -25.80
N LEU A 226 -4.88 -23.75 -25.47
CA LEU A 226 -3.77 -23.57 -24.54
C LEU A 226 -2.69 -22.78 -25.28
N GLU A 227 -2.51 -21.51 -24.91
CA GLU A 227 -1.63 -20.58 -25.62
C GLU A 227 -0.24 -21.19 -25.80
N ALA A 228 0.28 -21.13 -27.03
CA ALA A 228 1.65 -21.57 -27.26
C ALA A 228 2.63 -20.54 -26.67
N SER A 229 3.39 -20.93 -25.65
CA SER A 229 4.50 -20.09 -25.18
C SER A 229 5.62 -20.10 -26.21
N ASP A 230 6.09 -18.91 -26.57
CA ASP A 230 7.29 -18.75 -27.39
C ASP A 230 8.59 -19.01 -26.59
N LYS A 231 8.48 -19.26 -25.28
CA LYS A 231 9.60 -19.50 -24.37
C LYS A 231 9.76 -20.98 -24.03
N ALA A 232 10.96 -21.34 -23.59
CA ALA A 232 11.22 -22.63 -22.99
C ALA A 232 10.39 -22.83 -21.71
N ALA A 233 9.97 -24.06 -21.43
CA ALA A 233 9.19 -24.41 -20.25
C ALA A 233 9.71 -25.70 -19.59
N ASN A 234 9.09 -26.16 -18.50
CA ASN A 234 9.43 -27.40 -17.80
C ASN A 234 10.92 -27.56 -17.46
N PRO A 235 11.50 -26.62 -16.68
CA PRO A 235 12.88 -26.74 -16.26
C PRO A 235 13.10 -27.98 -15.40
N ASN A 236 14.16 -28.71 -15.70
CA ASN A 236 14.71 -29.74 -14.83
C ASN A 236 16.22 -29.51 -14.72
N PRO A 237 16.79 -29.24 -13.53
CA PRO A 237 16.11 -29.14 -12.23
C PRO A 237 15.00 -28.07 -12.21
N PRO A 238 13.87 -28.32 -11.51
CA PRO A 238 12.82 -27.31 -11.34
C PRO A 238 13.37 -26.02 -10.75
N ASP A 239 12.72 -24.90 -11.02
CA ASP A 239 13.11 -23.63 -10.42
C ASP A 239 13.05 -23.70 -8.87
N GLY A 240 14.09 -23.18 -8.23
CA GLY A 240 14.28 -23.23 -6.79
C GLY A 240 14.76 -24.58 -6.23
N ALA A 241 14.97 -25.61 -7.06
CA ALA A 241 15.25 -26.96 -6.58
C ALA A 241 16.56 -27.09 -5.76
N ILE A 242 16.59 -28.06 -4.85
CA ILE A 242 17.83 -28.56 -4.24
C ILE A 242 18.39 -29.67 -5.12
N HIS A 243 19.59 -29.46 -5.66
CA HIS A 243 20.27 -30.40 -6.54
C HIS A 243 21.52 -30.96 -5.87
N THR A 244 21.46 -32.21 -5.42
CA THR A 244 22.48 -32.79 -4.54
C THR A 244 23.78 -33.19 -5.24
N ASP A 245 23.73 -33.40 -6.55
CA ASP A 245 24.88 -33.77 -7.35
C ASP A 245 25.75 -32.55 -7.70
N THR A 246 27.07 -32.75 -7.78
CA THR A 246 28.02 -31.72 -8.26
C THR A 246 28.10 -31.67 -9.79
N TRP A 247 27.11 -32.22 -10.48
CA TRP A 247 26.96 -32.23 -11.93
C TRP A 247 25.48 -32.15 -12.24
N ALA A 248 25.10 -31.56 -13.37
CA ALA A 248 23.69 -31.39 -13.73
C ALA A 248 23.45 -31.74 -15.20
N THR A 249 22.25 -32.25 -15.46
CA THR A 249 21.66 -32.25 -16.80
C THR A 249 20.48 -31.30 -16.75
N LEU A 250 20.64 -30.12 -17.34
CA LEU A 250 19.53 -29.23 -17.58
C LEU A 250 18.70 -29.83 -18.70
N SER A 251 17.39 -29.88 -18.53
CA SER A 251 16.47 -30.16 -19.61
C SER A 251 15.25 -29.25 -19.52
N TRP A 252 14.63 -29.01 -20.66
CA TRP A 252 13.45 -28.17 -20.78
C TRP A 252 12.54 -28.72 -21.87
N LEU A 253 11.33 -28.18 -21.96
CA LEU A 253 10.43 -28.32 -23.07
C LEU A 253 10.63 -27.12 -24.01
N ALA A 254 10.93 -27.39 -25.28
CA ALA A 254 11.09 -26.32 -26.27
C ALA A 254 9.75 -25.73 -26.69
N ALA A 255 9.76 -24.45 -27.07
CA ALA A 255 8.64 -23.82 -27.74
C ALA A 255 8.34 -24.51 -29.10
N PRO A 256 7.08 -24.60 -29.56
CA PRO A 256 6.71 -25.35 -30.76
C PRO A 256 7.45 -24.93 -32.04
N ASP A 257 7.72 -23.64 -32.19
CA ASP A 257 8.34 -23.06 -33.39
C ASP A 257 9.88 -22.92 -33.28
N ALA A 258 10.46 -23.37 -32.17
CA ALA A 258 11.89 -23.28 -31.95
C ALA A 258 12.66 -24.35 -32.73
N VAL A 259 13.73 -23.91 -33.41
CA VAL A 259 14.68 -24.78 -34.13
C VAL A 259 16.01 -24.94 -33.41
N SER A 260 16.32 -24.06 -32.46
CA SER A 260 17.51 -24.11 -31.60
C SER A 260 17.31 -23.31 -30.31
N GLN A 261 18.17 -23.53 -29.32
CA GLN A 261 18.05 -22.97 -27.97
C GLN A 261 19.37 -22.40 -27.47
N ASP A 262 19.38 -21.12 -27.15
CA ASP A 262 20.53 -20.43 -26.59
C ASP A 262 20.53 -20.61 -25.07
N VAL A 263 21.54 -21.32 -24.53
CA VAL A 263 21.63 -21.66 -23.11
C VAL A 263 22.47 -20.62 -22.37
N TYR A 264 21.95 -20.12 -21.25
CA TYR A 264 22.68 -19.24 -20.32
C TYR A 264 22.73 -19.89 -18.93
N PHE A 265 23.89 -19.82 -18.28
CA PHE A 265 24.11 -20.42 -16.97
C PHE A 265 25.19 -19.68 -16.18
N GLY A 266 24.98 -19.45 -14.90
CA GLY A 266 25.96 -18.80 -14.03
C GLY A 266 25.52 -18.70 -12.57
N GLU A 267 26.32 -18.01 -11.75
CA GLU A 267 26.11 -17.85 -10.29
C GLU A 267 25.39 -16.54 -9.93
N SER A 268 25.14 -15.69 -10.93
CA SER A 268 24.55 -14.35 -10.78
C SER A 268 23.25 -14.27 -11.58
N TYR A 269 22.13 -14.05 -10.88
CA TYR A 269 20.83 -13.85 -11.52
C TYR A 269 20.89 -12.73 -12.55
N ALA A 270 21.46 -11.57 -12.18
CA ALA A 270 21.50 -10.39 -13.05
C ALA A 270 22.31 -10.64 -14.33
N ASP A 271 23.43 -11.38 -14.24
CA ASP A 271 24.25 -11.69 -15.42
C ASP A 271 23.57 -12.71 -16.34
N VAL A 272 22.92 -13.72 -15.77
CA VAL A 272 22.15 -14.69 -16.54
C VAL A 272 20.97 -14.00 -17.21
N GLU A 273 20.26 -13.14 -16.48
CA GLU A 273 19.12 -12.37 -17.00
C GLU A 273 19.54 -11.35 -18.07
N ALA A 274 20.72 -10.77 -18.00
CA ALA A 274 21.25 -9.90 -19.05
C ALA A 274 21.93 -10.67 -20.20
N GLY A 275 22.29 -11.94 -19.99
CA GLY A 275 23.13 -12.72 -20.90
C GLY A 275 24.55 -12.15 -21.02
N THR A 276 25.07 -11.56 -19.94
CA THR A 276 26.38 -10.89 -19.90
C THR A 276 27.48 -11.78 -19.33
N GLY A 277 28.74 -11.33 -19.48
CA GLY A 277 29.90 -12.08 -19.00
C GLY A 277 30.07 -13.41 -19.73
N ASP A 278 30.40 -14.47 -18.98
CA ASP A 278 30.62 -15.82 -19.50
C ASP A 278 29.37 -16.71 -19.37
N THR A 279 28.18 -16.11 -19.19
CA THR A 279 26.95 -16.87 -18.92
C THR A 279 26.45 -17.63 -20.15
N PHE A 280 26.67 -17.14 -21.37
CA PHE A 280 26.24 -17.83 -22.59
C PHE A 280 27.05 -19.12 -22.83
N GLN A 281 26.36 -20.25 -22.77
CA GLN A 281 26.92 -21.60 -22.84
C GLN A 281 26.82 -22.24 -24.24
N GLY A 282 26.26 -21.52 -25.21
CA GLY A 282 26.15 -21.93 -26.61
C GLY A 282 24.73 -22.36 -27.01
N SER A 283 24.52 -22.43 -28.33
CA SER A 283 23.25 -22.82 -28.92
C SER A 283 23.13 -24.34 -29.08
N GLN A 284 22.00 -24.91 -28.69
CA GLN A 284 21.68 -26.33 -28.76
C GLN A 284 20.60 -26.59 -29.81
N THR A 285 20.58 -27.80 -30.35
CA THR A 285 19.46 -28.32 -31.17
C THR A 285 18.68 -29.42 -30.45
N THR A 286 18.98 -29.61 -29.16
CA THR A 286 18.39 -30.59 -28.27
C THR A 286 17.96 -29.88 -27.00
N THR A 287 16.92 -30.38 -26.34
CA THR A 287 16.37 -29.77 -25.13
C THR A 287 17.05 -30.25 -23.85
N LEU A 288 18.35 -30.52 -23.94
CA LEU A 288 19.18 -30.95 -22.83
C LEU A 288 20.56 -30.32 -22.91
N TYR A 289 21.14 -30.00 -21.75
CA TYR A 289 22.47 -29.43 -21.60
C TYR A 289 23.17 -30.01 -20.37
N VAL A 290 24.36 -30.57 -20.57
CA VAL A 290 25.08 -31.35 -19.56
C VAL A 290 26.29 -30.57 -19.04
N MET A 291 26.52 -30.58 -17.73
CA MET A 291 27.59 -29.82 -17.08
C MET A 291 28.10 -30.48 -15.79
N GLY A 292 29.24 -29.99 -15.29
CA GLY A 292 29.77 -30.35 -13.96
C GLY A 292 30.63 -31.61 -13.93
N PHE A 293 31.25 -32.00 -15.04
CA PHE A 293 32.25 -33.08 -15.06
C PHE A 293 33.27 -32.92 -16.19
N PRO A 294 34.45 -33.57 -16.10
CA PRO A 294 35.53 -33.36 -17.05
C PRO A 294 35.11 -33.59 -18.51
N GLY A 295 35.35 -32.59 -19.36
CA GLY A 295 34.94 -32.59 -20.77
C GLY A 295 33.65 -31.81 -21.07
N PHE A 296 32.98 -31.29 -20.05
CA PHE A 296 31.79 -30.45 -20.12
C PHE A 296 32.05 -29.08 -19.46
N PRO A 297 31.18 -28.07 -19.67
CA PRO A 297 31.23 -26.82 -18.92
C PRO A 297 31.25 -27.09 -17.41
N TYR A 298 31.95 -26.23 -16.67
CA TYR A 298 32.30 -26.46 -15.26
C TYR A 298 33.02 -27.82 -15.09
N PRO A 299 34.19 -28.02 -15.73
CA PRO A 299 34.85 -29.33 -15.79
C PRO A 299 35.32 -29.85 -14.44
N GLU A 300 35.48 -28.96 -13.46
CA GLU A 300 35.83 -29.30 -12.06
C GLU A 300 34.62 -29.66 -11.20
N GLY A 301 33.39 -29.57 -11.75
CA GLY A 301 32.14 -29.77 -11.02
C GLY A 301 31.46 -28.47 -10.59
N LEU A 302 30.17 -28.59 -10.27
CA LEU A 302 29.40 -27.55 -9.58
C LEU A 302 29.82 -27.44 -8.12
N VAL A 303 29.90 -26.22 -7.63
CA VAL A 303 30.40 -25.92 -6.27
C VAL A 303 29.28 -26.11 -5.25
N GLN A 304 29.56 -26.88 -4.21
CA GLN A 304 28.62 -27.04 -3.09
C GLN A 304 28.49 -25.73 -2.30
N GLY A 305 27.26 -25.40 -1.90
CA GLY A 305 26.90 -24.12 -1.30
C GLY A 305 26.59 -23.02 -2.30
N THR A 306 26.60 -23.30 -3.60
CA THR A 306 26.36 -22.33 -4.66
C THR A 306 24.98 -22.49 -5.27
N ARG A 307 24.25 -21.37 -5.38
CA ARG A 307 23.04 -21.28 -6.18
C ARG A 307 23.41 -20.94 -7.61
N TYR A 308 22.93 -21.74 -8.54
CA TYR A 308 23.11 -21.53 -9.97
C TYR A 308 21.80 -21.04 -10.59
N TYR A 309 21.94 -20.14 -11.55
CA TYR A 309 20.86 -19.57 -12.34
C TYR A 309 21.04 -19.95 -13.81
N TRP A 310 19.93 -20.17 -14.51
CA TRP A 310 19.96 -20.56 -15.90
C TRP A 310 18.72 -20.11 -16.66
N ARG A 311 18.89 -19.88 -17.96
CA ARG A 311 17.83 -19.38 -18.85
C ARG A 311 18.01 -20.01 -20.22
N ILE A 312 16.90 -20.22 -20.91
CA ILE A 312 16.89 -20.73 -22.28
C ILE A 312 16.17 -19.73 -23.17
N ASP A 313 16.89 -19.18 -24.15
CA ASP A 313 16.25 -18.37 -25.20
C ASP A 313 15.91 -19.28 -26.39
N GLU A 314 14.63 -19.38 -26.73
CA GLU A 314 14.17 -20.16 -27.88
C GLU A 314 14.40 -19.38 -29.18
N VAL A 315 14.90 -20.07 -30.22
CA VAL A 315 15.23 -19.44 -31.50
C VAL A 315 14.41 -20.09 -32.61
N SER A 316 13.58 -19.29 -33.30
CA SER A 316 12.76 -19.73 -34.42
C SER A 316 13.55 -19.87 -35.72
N ALA A 317 12.93 -20.50 -36.73
CA ALA A 317 13.56 -20.76 -38.03
C ALA A 317 14.02 -19.49 -38.79
N ASP A 318 13.40 -18.35 -38.53
CA ASP A 318 13.76 -17.05 -39.10
C ASP A 318 14.87 -16.32 -38.30
N GLY A 319 15.30 -16.90 -37.17
CA GLY A 319 16.33 -16.36 -36.30
C GLY A 319 15.81 -15.40 -35.22
N THR A 320 14.50 -15.22 -35.08
CA THR A 320 13.91 -14.49 -33.96
C THR A 320 14.22 -15.23 -32.66
N LYS A 321 14.60 -14.48 -31.62
CA LYS A 321 14.90 -15.03 -30.29
C LYS A 321 13.85 -14.61 -29.30
N PHE A 322 13.34 -15.57 -28.55
CA PHE A 322 12.39 -15.37 -27.47
C PHE A 322 13.11 -15.63 -26.16
N LYS A 323 13.27 -14.56 -25.38
CA LYS A 323 13.99 -14.62 -24.11
C LYS A 323 13.21 -15.45 -23.10
N GLY A 324 13.83 -16.49 -22.55
CA GLY A 324 13.21 -17.34 -21.53
C GLY A 324 13.15 -16.70 -20.15
N ASP A 325 12.49 -17.37 -19.22
CA ASP A 325 12.51 -17.01 -17.81
C ASP A 325 13.77 -17.58 -17.14
N VAL A 326 14.24 -16.93 -16.06
CA VAL A 326 15.43 -17.36 -15.32
C VAL A 326 15.02 -18.32 -14.21
N TRP A 327 15.54 -19.54 -14.28
CA TRP A 327 15.35 -20.58 -13.28
C TRP A 327 16.62 -20.75 -12.43
N SER A 328 16.51 -21.40 -11.28
CA SER A 328 17.60 -21.59 -10.34
C SER A 328 17.57 -22.95 -9.65
N PHE A 329 18.72 -23.39 -9.16
CA PHE A 329 18.82 -24.50 -8.20
C PHE A 329 20.01 -24.31 -7.26
N LEU A 330 19.95 -24.88 -6.05
CA LEU A 330 21.02 -24.85 -5.05
C LEU A 330 21.72 -26.21 -4.98
N VAL A 331 23.05 -26.20 -5.11
CA VAL A 331 23.85 -27.35 -4.71
C VAL A 331 24.13 -27.22 -3.21
N PRO A 332 23.60 -28.09 -2.34
CA PRO A 332 23.66 -27.89 -0.89
C PRO A 332 25.10 -28.00 -0.36
N PRO A 333 25.50 -27.17 0.62
CA PRO A 333 26.80 -27.29 1.26
C PRO A 333 26.85 -28.52 2.17
N ARG A 334 28.07 -29.04 2.42
CA ARG A 334 28.29 -30.11 3.41
C ARG A 334 28.32 -29.63 4.85
N SER A 335 28.52 -28.33 5.07
CA SER A 335 28.39 -27.68 6.37
C SER A 335 26.94 -27.25 6.62
N ALA A 336 26.60 -26.99 7.88
CA ALA A 336 25.31 -26.42 8.25
C ALA A 336 25.07 -25.08 7.55
N TYR A 337 23.81 -24.80 7.21
CA TYR A 337 23.38 -23.57 6.54
C TYR A 337 21.99 -23.14 7.01
N GLU A 338 21.55 -21.94 6.60
CA GLU A 338 20.25 -21.35 7.01
C GLU A 338 20.02 -21.39 8.54
N PRO A 339 20.86 -20.67 9.31
CA PRO A 339 20.70 -20.62 10.75
C PRO A 339 19.42 -19.87 11.14
N ILE A 340 18.84 -20.28 12.28
CA ILE A 340 17.78 -19.57 12.99
C ILE A 340 18.25 -19.42 14.45
N PRO A 341 18.34 -18.19 14.99
CA PRO A 341 18.20 -16.92 14.30
C PRO A 341 19.14 -16.80 13.11
N ALA A 342 18.72 -16.04 12.09
CA ALA A 342 19.55 -15.75 10.94
C ALA A 342 20.85 -15.07 11.38
N ASP A 343 21.89 -15.22 10.57
CA ASP A 343 23.18 -14.61 10.87
C ASP A 343 23.03 -13.08 11.07
N ASP A 344 23.76 -12.52 12.02
CA ASP A 344 23.69 -11.13 12.47
C ASP A 344 22.31 -10.66 12.98
N SER A 345 21.40 -11.58 13.33
CA SER A 345 20.08 -11.25 13.88
C SER A 345 20.14 -10.31 15.07
N LYS A 346 19.25 -9.32 15.11
CA LYS A 346 19.01 -8.43 16.25
C LYS A 346 17.69 -8.76 16.95
N PHE A 347 17.56 -8.26 18.17
CA PHE A 347 16.33 -8.36 18.98
C PHE A 347 15.94 -9.80 19.35
N VAL A 348 16.91 -10.71 19.36
CA VAL A 348 16.66 -12.11 19.69
C VAL A 348 16.29 -12.24 21.17
N GLY A 349 15.21 -12.96 21.46
CA GLY A 349 14.78 -13.21 22.83
C GLY A 349 15.86 -14.00 23.62
N PRO A 350 16.08 -13.69 24.90
CA PRO A 350 17.12 -14.36 25.72
C PRO A 350 16.85 -15.85 26.00
N GLY A 351 15.67 -16.36 25.61
CA GLY A 351 15.28 -17.77 25.67
C GLY A 351 15.26 -18.48 24.31
N VAL A 352 15.99 -17.96 23.31
CA VAL A 352 16.02 -18.50 21.95
C VAL A 352 16.46 -19.96 21.90
N THR A 353 15.86 -20.73 20.99
CA THR A 353 16.38 -22.03 20.56
C THR A 353 17.00 -21.86 19.18
N LEU A 354 18.26 -22.24 19.04
CA LEU A 354 18.98 -22.18 17.78
C LEU A 354 18.58 -23.39 16.93
N SER A 355 18.41 -23.22 15.63
CA SER A 355 18.20 -24.31 14.66
C SER A 355 18.88 -24.00 13.34
N TRP A 356 19.14 -25.02 12.52
CA TRP A 356 19.80 -24.87 11.22
C TRP A 356 19.35 -25.97 10.28
N THR A 357 19.58 -25.76 8.98
CA THR A 357 19.49 -26.82 7.99
C THR A 357 20.79 -27.65 8.01
N PRO A 358 20.71 -28.97 8.26
CA PRO A 358 21.87 -29.86 8.21
C PRO A 358 22.59 -29.81 6.86
N GLY A 359 23.92 -29.87 6.90
CA GLY A 359 24.72 -30.04 5.69
C GLY A 359 24.38 -31.34 4.95
N HIS A 360 24.66 -31.37 3.64
CA HIS A 360 24.41 -32.55 2.80
C HIS A 360 25.05 -33.81 3.39
N ASP A 361 24.27 -34.89 3.48
CA ASP A 361 24.61 -36.19 4.09
C ASP A 361 24.92 -36.21 5.60
N ALA A 362 24.79 -35.08 6.30
CA ALA A 362 25.03 -34.99 7.74
C ALA A 362 24.25 -36.05 8.53
N LYS A 363 24.93 -36.64 9.52
CA LYS A 363 24.39 -37.65 10.45
C LYS A 363 24.40 -37.16 11.90
N LEU A 364 25.39 -36.34 12.25
CA LEU A 364 25.58 -35.80 13.59
C LEU A 364 26.10 -34.36 13.49
N HIS A 365 25.73 -33.55 14.47
CA HIS A 365 26.06 -32.13 14.57
C HIS A 365 26.85 -31.88 15.84
N THR A 366 27.87 -31.02 15.78
CA THR A 366 28.58 -30.53 16.97
C THR A 366 28.43 -29.02 17.04
N VAL A 367 27.75 -28.53 18.08
CA VAL A 367 27.45 -27.11 18.26
C VAL A 367 28.46 -26.46 19.20
N TYR A 368 28.98 -25.32 18.78
CA TYR A 368 29.83 -24.43 19.58
C TYR A 368 29.11 -23.11 19.77
N PHE A 369 29.07 -22.60 21.00
CA PHE A 369 28.31 -21.40 21.37
C PHE A 369 29.08 -20.61 22.44
N GLY A 370 29.12 -19.28 22.30
CA GLY A 370 29.81 -18.39 23.25
C GLY A 370 29.61 -16.92 22.93
N ASP A 371 30.18 -16.02 23.72
CA ASP A 371 30.16 -14.57 23.51
C ASP A 371 31.47 -14.03 22.91
N ASN A 372 32.38 -14.92 22.51
CA ASN A 372 33.66 -14.60 21.89
C ASN A 372 33.79 -15.32 20.54
N PHE A 373 33.99 -14.55 19.48
CA PHE A 373 34.11 -15.06 18.12
C PHE A 373 35.28 -16.04 17.95
N ASP A 374 36.47 -15.70 18.48
CA ASP A 374 37.68 -16.51 18.33
C ASP A 374 37.55 -17.84 19.06
N ASP A 375 36.94 -17.85 20.25
CA ASP A 375 36.72 -19.06 21.01
C ASP A 375 35.80 -20.04 20.26
N VAL A 376 34.70 -19.54 19.69
CA VAL A 376 33.77 -20.35 18.89
C VAL A 376 34.41 -20.80 17.57
N SER A 377 35.10 -19.90 16.88
CA SER A 377 35.78 -20.15 15.61
C SER A 377 36.92 -21.17 15.73
N ASN A 378 37.60 -21.24 16.87
CA ASN A 378 38.71 -22.18 17.09
C ASN A 378 38.32 -23.40 17.93
N ALA A 379 37.06 -23.51 18.38
CA ALA A 379 36.62 -24.60 19.24
C ALA A 379 36.76 -25.97 18.55
N ALA A 380 37.04 -27.00 19.33
CA ALA A 380 37.13 -28.39 18.87
C ALA A 380 36.71 -29.35 20.00
N GLY A 381 36.31 -30.57 19.64
CA GLY A 381 36.01 -31.63 20.61
C GLY A 381 34.69 -31.48 21.37
N GLY A 382 33.71 -30.79 20.78
CA GLY A 382 32.35 -30.70 21.33
C GLY A 382 31.60 -32.04 21.30
N SER A 383 30.47 -32.09 21.99
CA SER A 383 29.60 -33.28 21.99
C SER A 383 28.74 -33.32 20.73
N ALA A 384 28.74 -34.45 20.04
CA ALA A 384 27.88 -34.68 18.90
C ALA A 384 26.42 -34.95 19.33
N GLN A 385 25.47 -34.43 18.57
CA GLN A 385 24.04 -34.65 18.73
C GLN A 385 23.37 -34.96 17.40
N SER A 386 22.19 -35.60 17.43
CA SER A 386 21.40 -35.91 16.24
C SER A 386 20.34 -34.85 15.92
N ALA A 387 20.04 -33.95 16.85
CA ALA A 387 19.07 -32.89 16.64
C ALA A 387 19.72 -31.70 15.93
N SER A 388 19.01 -31.12 14.97
CA SER A 388 19.38 -29.87 14.29
C SER A 388 18.92 -28.63 15.07
N THR A 389 18.84 -28.74 16.40
CA THR A 389 18.45 -27.67 17.31
C THR A 389 19.35 -27.64 18.54
N PHE A 390 19.54 -26.46 19.13
CA PHE A 390 20.37 -26.25 20.32
C PHE A 390 19.78 -25.16 21.21
N SER A 391 19.59 -25.47 22.50
CA SER A 391 19.17 -24.48 23.49
C SER A 391 20.39 -24.04 24.32
N PRO A 392 20.84 -22.78 24.19
CA PRO A 392 22.00 -22.28 24.93
C PRO A 392 21.70 -22.03 26.42
N GLY A 393 20.43 -22.10 26.83
CA GLY A 393 19.98 -21.67 28.16
C GLY A 393 19.74 -20.15 28.24
N PRO A 394 19.59 -19.60 29.46
CA PRO A 394 19.35 -18.16 29.64
C PRO A 394 20.52 -17.32 29.16
N LEU A 395 20.24 -16.30 28.35
CA LEU A 395 21.22 -15.36 27.81
C LEU A 395 21.14 -13.98 28.47
N ASP A 396 22.25 -13.26 28.49
CA ASP A 396 22.28 -11.85 28.89
C ASP A 396 21.58 -11.00 27.83
N ASN A 397 20.88 -9.94 28.24
CA ASN A 397 20.28 -8.96 27.33
C ASN A 397 21.35 -8.08 26.68
N ASP A 398 21.02 -7.50 25.51
CA ASP A 398 21.84 -6.53 24.77
C ASP A 398 23.26 -7.02 24.38
N LYS A 399 23.44 -8.34 24.28
CA LYS A 399 24.75 -8.99 24.12
C LYS A 399 24.83 -9.79 22.82
N VAL A 400 26.00 -9.77 22.19
CA VAL A 400 26.27 -10.55 20.98
C VAL A 400 26.77 -11.94 21.38
N TYR A 401 26.18 -12.95 20.77
CA TYR A 401 26.60 -14.34 20.88
C TYR A 401 26.99 -14.87 19.51
N TYR A 402 27.99 -15.74 19.50
CA TYR A 402 28.51 -16.43 18.33
C TYR A 402 28.27 -17.92 18.46
N TRP A 403 27.98 -18.56 17.33
CA TRP A 403 27.78 -20.00 17.30
C TRP A 403 28.17 -20.61 15.96
N ARG A 404 28.56 -21.88 16.00
CA ARG A 404 28.96 -22.65 14.81
C ARG A 404 28.48 -24.07 14.96
N VAL A 405 28.10 -24.68 13.84
CA VAL A 405 27.77 -26.10 13.79
C VAL A 405 28.71 -26.84 12.84
N ASP A 406 29.43 -27.82 13.37
CA ASP A 406 30.24 -28.74 12.57
C ASP A 406 29.42 -30.00 12.24
N GLU A 407 29.40 -30.36 10.97
CA GLU A 407 28.57 -31.44 10.42
C GLU A 407 29.39 -32.70 10.16
N PHE A 408 28.93 -33.87 10.62
CA PHE A 408 29.60 -35.15 10.39
C PHE A 408 28.79 -36.07 9.47
N ASP A 409 29.34 -36.45 8.32
CA ASP A 409 28.67 -37.20 7.24
C ASP A 409 28.94 -38.73 7.25
N ALA A 410 29.47 -39.25 8.37
CA ALA A 410 30.02 -40.61 8.55
C ALA A 410 31.45 -40.85 8.04
N PHE A 411 32.01 -39.94 7.22
CA PHE A 411 33.39 -40.05 6.72
C PHE A 411 34.28 -38.91 7.22
N ALA A 412 33.76 -37.70 7.25
CA ALA A 412 34.48 -36.50 7.63
C ALA A 412 33.60 -35.55 8.44
N THR A 413 34.25 -34.66 9.19
CA THR A 413 33.64 -33.51 9.82
C THR A 413 33.88 -32.28 8.95
N HIS A 414 32.81 -31.57 8.63
CA HIS A 414 32.81 -30.33 7.85
C HIS A 414 32.55 -29.17 8.81
N THR A 415 33.56 -28.32 8.99
CA THR A 415 33.47 -27.16 9.88
C THR A 415 32.48 -26.14 9.31
N GLY A 416 31.55 -25.68 10.15
CA GLY A 416 30.55 -24.69 9.77
C GLY A 416 31.08 -23.27 9.68
N LYS A 417 30.26 -22.36 9.14
CA LYS A 417 30.46 -20.92 9.31
C LYS A 417 30.12 -20.53 10.75
N VAL A 418 30.80 -19.50 11.26
CA VAL A 418 30.44 -18.88 12.55
C VAL A 418 29.35 -17.86 12.28
N TRP A 419 28.20 -18.05 12.90
CA TRP A 419 27.07 -17.14 12.89
C TRP A 419 27.02 -16.32 14.17
N SER A 420 26.34 -15.18 14.13
CA SER A 420 26.14 -14.31 15.27
C SER A 420 24.70 -13.87 15.44
N PHE A 421 24.32 -13.50 16.66
CA PHE A 421 23.10 -12.75 16.92
C PHE A 421 23.25 -11.88 18.17
N ARG A 422 22.42 -10.84 18.29
CA ARG A 422 22.34 -9.96 19.44
C ARG A 422 21.02 -10.12 20.16
N THR A 423 21.08 -10.39 21.46
CA THR A 423 19.89 -10.43 22.30
C THR A 423 19.26 -9.05 22.44
N ALA A 424 17.93 -9.03 22.57
CA ALA A 424 17.16 -7.80 22.77
C ALA A 424 17.67 -6.98 23.97
N LYS A 425 17.71 -5.64 23.81
CA LYS A 425 17.92 -4.73 24.94
C LYS A 425 16.68 -4.73 25.86
N SER A 426 16.88 -4.39 27.13
CA SER A 426 15.75 -4.18 28.04
C SER A 426 15.14 -2.79 27.82
N GLY A 427 13.81 -2.71 27.79
CA GLY A 427 13.09 -1.46 27.54
C GLY A 427 12.89 -1.16 26.05
N GLY A 428 12.41 0.06 25.76
CA GLY A 428 11.86 0.43 24.45
C GLY A 428 10.35 0.62 24.52
N GLY A 429 9.73 0.79 23.36
CA GLY A 429 8.30 1.05 23.21
C GLY A 429 8.01 2.39 22.54
N LEU A 430 6.73 2.71 22.43
CA LEU A 430 6.22 3.90 21.76
C LEU A 430 5.47 4.78 22.75
N ARG A 431 5.47 6.09 22.53
CA ARG A 431 4.56 6.98 23.23
C ARG A 431 3.17 6.76 22.66
N ALA A 432 2.21 6.48 23.51
CA ALA A 432 0.83 6.24 23.16
C ALA A 432 -0.03 7.34 23.77
N ASP A 433 -0.60 8.18 22.92
CA ASP A 433 -1.54 9.24 23.29
C ASP A 433 -2.96 8.71 23.08
N TYR A 434 -3.76 8.66 24.15
CA TYR A 434 -5.11 8.09 24.18
C TYR A 434 -6.14 9.22 24.22
N TYR A 435 -7.19 9.07 23.40
CA TYR A 435 -8.24 10.06 23.22
C TYR A 435 -9.62 9.42 23.36
N LYS A 436 -10.62 10.22 23.75
CA LYS A 436 -12.03 9.90 23.54
C LYS A 436 -12.49 10.44 22.20
N GLY A 437 -13.36 9.67 21.56
CA GLY A 437 -13.83 9.84 20.20
C GLY A 437 -12.91 9.14 19.18
N THR A 438 -13.42 8.99 17.96
CA THR A 438 -12.80 8.18 16.90
C THR A 438 -11.83 8.98 16.02
N ASP A 439 -11.68 10.28 16.26
CA ASP A 439 -10.80 11.17 15.50
C ASP A 439 -10.05 12.18 16.40
N PHE A 440 -9.50 11.68 17.52
CA PHE A 440 -8.61 12.42 18.45
C PHE A 440 -9.24 13.63 19.14
N GLU A 441 -10.56 13.61 19.38
CA GLU A 441 -11.35 14.77 19.80
C GLU A 441 -11.02 15.24 21.21
N THR A 442 -10.86 14.32 22.17
CA THR A 442 -10.54 14.68 23.56
C THR A 442 -9.38 13.86 24.09
N PHE A 443 -8.22 14.50 24.26
CA PHE A 443 -7.06 13.89 24.90
C PHE A 443 -7.37 13.43 26.34
N VAL A 444 -6.94 12.22 26.70
CA VAL A 444 -7.15 11.62 28.02
C VAL A 444 -5.83 11.46 28.76
N LEU A 445 -4.87 10.74 28.18
CA LEU A 445 -3.58 10.43 28.80
C LEU A 445 -2.51 10.05 27.77
N SER A 446 -1.25 10.11 28.21
CA SER A 446 -0.11 9.53 27.50
C SER A 446 0.56 8.46 28.35
N ARG A 447 1.03 7.37 27.73
CA ARG A 447 1.89 6.37 28.37
C ARG A 447 2.89 5.76 27.40
N THR A 448 3.83 4.97 27.91
CA THR A 448 4.71 4.15 27.08
C THR A 448 4.13 2.76 26.92
N ASP A 449 3.79 2.40 25.69
CA ASP A 449 3.36 1.07 25.33
C ASP A 449 4.57 0.28 24.79
N PRO A 450 4.94 -0.87 25.40
CA PRO A 450 6.11 -1.65 24.98
C PRO A 450 6.07 -2.11 23.52
N GLN A 451 4.88 -2.46 23.04
CA GLN A 451 4.57 -2.94 21.70
C GLN A 451 3.13 -2.56 21.36
N ILE A 452 2.78 -2.56 20.07
CA ILE A 452 1.38 -2.52 19.63
C ILE A 452 0.95 -3.99 19.45
N ASN A 453 0.38 -4.55 20.51
CA ASN A 453 -0.09 -5.94 20.57
C ASN A 453 -1.18 -6.04 21.64
N PHE A 454 -2.31 -5.41 21.35
CA PHE A 454 -3.41 -5.21 22.28
C PHE A 454 -4.64 -5.98 21.84
N THR A 455 -5.31 -6.56 22.83
CA THR A 455 -6.60 -7.23 22.67
C THR A 455 -7.47 -6.86 23.85
N TRP A 456 -8.45 -6.01 23.58
CA TRP A 456 -9.42 -5.47 24.52
C TRP A 456 -10.77 -6.10 24.20
N MET A 457 -11.03 -7.28 24.75
CA MET A 457 -12.28 -8.02 24.61
C MET A 457 -13.14 -7.88 25.88
N ASP A 458 -14.45 -8.14 25.77
CA ASP A 458 -15.39 -8.24 26.90
C ASP A 458 -15.49 -6.97 27.78
N ALA A 459 -15.57 -5.78 27.16
CA ALA A 459 -15.65 -4.48 27.84
C ALA A 459 -14.43 -4.18 28.74
N ASN A 460 -13.23 -4.42 28.18
CA ASN A 460 -11.97 -4.16 28.85
C ASN A 460 -11.23 -3.00 28.20
N ALA A 461 -11.57 -1.76 28.58
CA ALA A 461 -10.92 -0.55 28.09
C ALA A 461 -9.37 -0.57 28.19
N PRO A 462 -8.67 0.15 27.29
CA PRO A 462 -7.23 0.42 27.43
C PRO A 462 -6.87 1.15 28.74
N ASP A 463 -7.80 1.96 29.25
CA ASP A 463 -7.79 2.58 30.57
C ASP A 463 -9.25 2.97 30.95
N PRO A 464 -9.67 2.84 32.23
CA PRO A 464 -11.03 3.24 32.64
C PRO A 464 -11.41 4.69 32.32
N ALA A 465 -10.44 5.60 32.21
CA ALA A 465 -10.69 6.99 31.86
C ALA A 465 -10.97 7.20 30.36
N VAL A 466 -10.46 6.31 29.50
CA VAL A 466 -10.67 6.32 28.05
C VAL A 466 -12.07 5.77 27.73
N GLY A 467 -12.42 4.63 28.31
CA GLY A 467 -13.68 3.93 28.04
C GLY A 467 -13.50 2.74 27.11
N ASP A 468 -14.53 1.90 27.01
CA ASP A 468 -14.48 0.62 26.29
C ASP A 468 -14.65 0.77 24.77
N ASN A 469 -15.30 1.85 24.32
CA ASN A 469 -15.61 2.14 22.92
C ASN A 469 -15.42 3.64 22.67
N ASP A 470 -15.56 4.06 21.41
CA ASP A 470 -15.46 5.45 20.98
C ASP A 470 -14.15 6.09 21.46
N PHE A 471 -13.02 5.47 21.10
CA PHE A 471 -11.70 5.97 21.46
C PHE A 471 -10.73 5.88 20.28
N SER A 472 -9.67 6.67 20.37
CA SER A 472 -8.59 6.66 19.39
C SER A 472 -7.23 6.74 20.09
N ILE A 473 -6.21 6.17 19.45
CA ILE A 473 -4.85 6.09 19.97
C ILE A 473 -3.87 6.48 18.87
N ARG A 474 -2.89 7.32 19.22
CA ARG A 474 -1.72 7.58 18.39
C ARG A 474 -0.47 7.06 19.07
N TRP A 475 0.13 6.02 18.50
CA TRP A 475 1.47 5.56 18.87
C TRP A 475 2.53 6.27 18.05
N THR A 476 3.48 6.92 18.70
CA THR A 476 4.57 7.67 18.09
C THR A 476 5.92 7.20 18.64
N GLY A 477 6.90 7.04 17.76
CA GLY A 477 8.28 6.82 18.14
C GLY A 477 9.19 6.48 16.99
N GLU A 478 10.16 5.61 17.23
CA GLU A 478 11.18 5.20 16.29
C GLU A 478 11.23 3.67 16.20
N VAL A 479 11.49 3.15 15.00
CA VAL A 479 11.73 1.72 14.73
C VAL A 479 13.13 1.51 14.15
N GLU A 480 13.87 0.54 14.67
CA GLU A 480 15.18 0.12 14.16
C GLU A 480 15.04 -1.21 13.38
N ALA A 481 15.56 -1.25 12.15
CA ALA A 481 15.62 -2.48 11.37
C ALA A 481 16.79 -3.39 11.79
N GLY A 482 16.54 -4.69 11.85
CA GLY A 482 17.56 -5.70 12.10
C GLY A 482 18.51 -5.89 10.91
N TYR A 483 18.01 -5.66 9.70
CA TYR A 483 18.65 -5.99 8.42
C TYR A 483 18.46 -4.87 7.39
N THR A 484 19.37 -4.78 6.42
CA THR A 484 19.23 -3.87 5.27
C THR A 484 18.46 -4.59 4.17
N GLU A 485 17.14 -4.50 4.22
CA GLU A 485 16.23 -5.26 3.37
C GLU A 485 14.93 -4.47 3.16
N THR A 486 14.09 -4.94 2.23
CA THR A 486 12.69 -4.50 2.16
C THR A 486 11.92 -5.14 3.31
N TYR A 487 11.31 -4.30 4.14
CA TYR A 487 10.43 -4.73 5.22
C TYR A 487 8.98 -4.54 4.80
N THR A 488 8.13 -5.50 5.14
CA THR A 488 6.68 -5.35 5.08
C THR A 488 6.14 -5.18 6.50
N PHE A 489 5.37 -4.13 6.74
CA PHE A 489 4.64 -3.94 8.00
C PHE A 489 3.19 -4.38 7.83
N TYR A 490 2.62 -4.98 8.87
CA TYR A 490 1.25 -5.48 8.91
C TYR A 490 0.53 -4.91 10.14
N PRO A 491 -0.09 -3.73 10.04
CA PRO A 491 -1.04 -3.30 11.04
C PRO A 491 -2.32 -4.12 10.91
N LYS A 492 -2.77 -4.70 12.03
CA LYS A 492 -4.01 -5.47 12.13
C LYS A 492 -4.93 -4.86 13.18
N THR A 493 -6.08 -4.37 12.75
CA THR A 493 -7.05 -3.64 13.58
C THR A 493 -8.48 -4.00 13.21
N ASP A 494 -9.39 -3.97 14.17
CA ASP A 494 -10.85 -4.15 13.99
C ASP A 494 -11.62 -2.92 13.56
N ASP A 495 -11.04 -1.73 13.69
CA ASP A 495 -11.58 -0.51 13.12
C ASP A 495 -10.43 0.22 12.41
N GLY A 496 -10.49 1.55 12.32
CA GLY A 496 -9.60 2.29 11.45
C GLY A 496 -8.14 2.27 11.88
N VAL A 497 -7.25 2.29 10.88
CA VAL A 497 -5.81 2.35 11.05
C VAL A 497 -5.14 3.20 10.00
N ARG A 498 -4.12 3.95 10.44
CA ARG A 498 -3.14 4.57 9.55
C ARG A 498 -1.73 4.29 10.08
N LEU A 499 -0.81 3.99 9.18
CA LEU A 499 0.58 3.68 9.54
C LEU A 499 1.55 4.48 8.66
N TRP A 500 2.50 5.15 9.29
CA TRP A 500 3.64 5.78 8.64
C TRP A 500 4.95 5.25 9.20
N VAL A 501 5.90 4.92 8.33
CA VAL A 501 7.28 4.56 8.70
C VAL A 501 8.24 5.37 7.83
N GLY A 502 9.21 6.05 8.45
CA GLY A 502 10.14 6.93 7.75
C GLY A 502 9.45 8.07 6.99
N GLY A 503 8.24 8.45 7.41
CA GLY A 503 7.39 9.44 6.73
C GLY A 503 6.60 8.91 5.52
N LYS A 504 6.80 7.65 5.10
CA LYS A 504 6.00 7.01 4.06
C LYS A 504 4.74 6.40 4.68
N GLN A 505 3.56 6.72 4.15
CA GLN A 505 2.30 6.08 4.54
C GLN A 505 2.26 4.66 3.97
N LEU A 506 2.16 3.67 4.86
CA LEU A 506 2.14 2.24 4.55
C LEU A 506 0.73 1.64 4.61
N ALA A 507 -0.16 2.22 5.40
CA ALA A 507 -1.57 1.86 5.47
C ALA A 507 -2.43 3.11 5.70
N ASP A 508 -3.59 3.15 5.05
CA ASP A 508 -4.59 4.21 5.21
C ASP A 508 -6.00 3.64 5.06
N SER A 509 -6.61 3.26 6.18
CA SER A 509 -7.99 2.80 6.22
C SER A 509 -8.65 3.36 7.47
N TRP A 510 -9.23 4.55 7.36
CA TRP A 510 -9.92 5.21 8.48
C TRP A 510 -11.44 4.98 8.42
N GLN A 511 -11.84 3.70 8.43
CA GLN A 511 -13.24 3.28 8.32
C GLN A 511 -13.57 2.28 9.42
N SER A 512 -14.81 2.32 9.92
CA SER A 512 -15.28 1.33 10.89
C SER A 512 -15.65 0.04 10.18
N VAL A 513 -15.24 -1.12 10.72
CA VAL A 513 -15.58 -2.42 10.14
C VAL A 513 -16.30 -3.30 11.18
N PRO A 514 -17.47 -3.88 10.84
CA PRO A 514 -18.43 -4.25 11.87
C PRO A 514 -18.12 -5.53 12.67
N ILE A 515 -17.21 -6.42 12.26
CA ILE A 515 -17.13 -7.76 12.88
C ILE A 515 -15.71 -8.36 13.05
N TYR A 516 -14.67 -8.00 12.27
CA TYR A 516 -13.36 -8.66 12.38
C TYR A 516 -12.14 -7.76 12.12
N PRO A 517 -11.00 -8.01 12.80
CA PRO A 517 -9.77 -7.29 12.55
C PRO A 517 -9.19 -7.57 11.16
N ILE A 518 -9.04 -6.51 10.37
CA ILE A 518 -8.44 -6.51 9.04
C ILE A 518 -6.94 -6.28 9.19
N GLU A 519 -6.17 -7.09 8.47
CA GLU A 519 -4.73 -6.91 8.35
C GLU A 519 -4.43 -6.17 7.04
N HIS A 520 -3.84 -4.99 7.16
CA HIS A 520 -3.28 -4.28 6.01
C HIS A 520 -1.80 -4.62 5.87
N SER A 521 -1.19 -4.24 4.74
CA SER A 521 0.26 -4.35 4.59
C SER A 521 0.84 -3.22 3.74
N GLY A 522 2.09 -2.87 4.00
CA GLY A 522 2.83 -1.91 3.19
C GLY A 522 4.34 -2.12 3.33
N THR A 523 5.08 -1.86 2.25
CA THR A 523 6.52 -2.14 2.16
C THR A 523 7.37 -0.88 2.22
N ILE A 524 8.56 -0.99 2.82
CA ILE A 524 9.58 0.08 2.85
C ILE A 524 10.99 -0.53 2.92
N ASP A 525 11.93 0.04 2.18
CA ASP A 525 13.34 -0.33 2.27
C ASP A 525 13.97 0.31 3.50
N LEU A 526 14.51 -0.52 4.41
CA LEU A 526 15.17 -0.07 5.62
C LEU A 526 16.63 -0.51 5.61
N VAL A 527 17.48 0.26 6.29
CA VAL A 527 18.92 0.00 6.43
C VAL A 527 19.21 -0.38 7.86
N ALA A 528 19.89 -1.51 8.06
CA ALA A 528 20.26 -2.00 9.38
C ALA A 528 21.03 -0.94 10.18
N GLY A 529 20.66 -0.75 11.44
CA GLY A 529 21.32 0.20 12.35
C GLY A 529 20.89 1.66 12.20
N ASN A 530 20.00 1.98 11.26
CA ASN A 530 19.28 3.25 11.24
C ASN A 530 17.97 3.14 12.03
N THR A 531 17.51 4.26 12.58
CA THR A 531 16.15 4.40 13.14
C THR A 531 15.28 5.22 12.20
N TYR A 532 13.99 4.88 12.18
CA TYR A 532 12.99 5.53 11.35
C TYR A 532 11.80 5.92 12.22
N GLY A 533 11.31 7.15 12.06
CA GLY A 533 10.08 7.57 12.73
C GLY A 533 8.92 6.65 12.36
N ILE A 534 8.18 6.20 13.36
CA ILE A 534 6.98 5.38 13.20
C ILE A 534 5.80 6.06 13.89
N VAL A 535 4.69 6.16 13.16
CA VAL A 535 3.41 6.62 13.68
C VAL A 535 2.37 5.60 13.29
N MET A 536 1.66 5.05 14.27
CA MET A 536 0.46 4.25 14.02
C MET A 536 -0.71 4.90 14.74
N GLU A 537 -1.77 5.14 14.00
CA GLU A 537 -3.03 5.68 14.48
C GLU A 537 -4.09 4.60 14.39
N TYR A 538 -4.96 4.56 15.38
CA TYR A 538 -6.04 3.59 15.50
C TYR A 538 -7.26 4.27 16.10
N PHE A 539 -8.46 3.86 15.68
CA PHE A 539 -9.67 4.13 16.44
C PHE A 539 -10.48 2.85 16.64
N GLU A 540 -11.26 2.86 17.70
CA GLU A 540 -12.28 1.89 18.04
C GLU A 540 -13.64 2.59 18.11
N ASN A 541 -14.63 2.01 17.44
CA ASN A 541 -16.01 2.48 17.41
C ASN A 541 -16.93 1.56 18.20
N THR A 542 -16.85 0.23 18.03
CA THR A 542 -17.79 -0.70 18.68
C THR A 542 -17.24 -2.04 19.18
N THR A 543 -17.52 -2.32 20.45
CA THR A 543 -17.37 -3.58 21.19
C THR A 543 -15.94 -4.04 21.47
N ASN A 544 -15.36 -4.81 20.56
CA ASN A 544 -14.05 -5.44 20.76
C ASN A 544 -13.03 -4.59 20.04
N ALA A 545 -11.88 -4.37 20.70
CA ALA A 545 -10.79 -3.56 20.18
C ALA A 545 -9.49 -4.38 20.08
N ILE A 546 -8.85 -4.38 18.92
CA ILE A 546 -7.65 -5.15 18.59
C ILE A 546 -6.72 -4.20 17.84
N ALA A 547 -5.48 -4.10 18.32
CA ALA A 547 -4.43 -3.37 17.63
C ALA A 547 -3.11 -4.16 17.71
N GLU A 548 -2.69 -4.71 16.58
CA GLU A 548 -1.40 -5.38 16.43
C GLU A 548 -0.56 -4.71 15.35
N LEU A 549 0.75 -4.62 15.56
CA LEU A 549 1.71 -4.25 14.53
C LEU A 549 2.76 -5.36 14.38
N ARG A 550 2.78 -5.97 13.20
CA ARG A 550 3.76 -6.99 12.81
C ARG A 550 4.67 -6.48 11.71
N TRP A 551 5.82 -7.11 11.54
CA TRP A 551 6.72 -6.88 10.42
C TRP A 551 7.30 -8.20 9.88
N GLU A 552 7.80 -8.20 8.66
CA GLU A 552 8.63 -9.28 8.10
C GLU A 552 9.65 -8.71 7.11
N SER A 553 10.71 -9.47 6.84
CA SER A 553 11.72 -9.23 5.80
C SER A 553 12.30 -10.58 5.35
N PRO A 554 13.09 -10.66 4.26
CA PRO A 554 13.73 -11.91 3.84
C PRO A 554 14.50 -12.64 4.97
N SER A 555 15.11 -11.88 5.90
CA SER A 555 15.82 -12.43 7.06
C SER A 555 15.04 -12.35 8.39
N THR A 556 13.82 -11.78 8.39
CA THR A 556 12.98 -11.60 9.58
C THR A 556 11.62 -12.27 9.37
N PRO A 557 11.32 -13.41 10.03
CA PRO A 557 10.00 -14.01 9.90
C PRO A 557 8.92 -13.08 10.48
N LYS A 558 7.69 -13.18 9.94
CA LYS A 558 6.55 -12.39 10.38
C LYS A 558 6.33 -12.51 11.88
N GLN A 559 6.43 -11.40 12.60
CA GLN A 559 6.28 -11.35 14.05
C GLN A 559 5.81 -9.96 14.51
N ILE A 560 5.29 -9.88 15.74
CA ILE A 560 5.02 -8.58 16.39
C ILE A 560 6.33 -7.81 16.45
N VAL A 561 6.30 -6.51 16.10
CA VAL A 561 7.50 -5.66 16.15
C VAL A 561 8.07 -5.71 17.58
N PRO A 562 9.31 -6.22 17.78
CA PRO A 562 9.85 -6.41 19.12
C PRO A 562 9.96 -5.09 19.88
N GLN A 563 9.67 -5.07 21.18
CA GLN A 563 9.86 -3.86 22.02
C GLN A 563 11.26 -3.26 21.85
N ALA A 564 12.29 -4.10 21.76
CA ALA A 564 13.68 -3.67 21.62
C ALA A 564 13.98 -2.98 20.29
N ALA A 565 13.15 -3.20 19.27
CA ALA A 565 13.20 -2.50 17.99
C ALA A 565 12.51 -1.13 18.06
N LEU A 566 11.72 -0.86 19.10
CA LEU A 566 10.96 0.38 19.30
C LEU A 566 11.66 1.30 20.31
N ALA A 567 11.63 2.60 20.04
CA ALA A 567 12.09 3.61 20.97
C ALA A 567 11.15 4.82 20.99
N LEU A 568 11.08 5.51 22.13
CA LEU A 568 10.38 6.78 22.24
C LEU A 568 10.97 7.82 21.27
N PRO A 569 10.17 8.76 20.76
CA PRO A 569 10.65 9.86 19.94
C PRO A 569 11.64 10.71 20.74
N ILE A 570 12.92 10.61 20.41
CA ILE A 570 14.00 11.35 21.10
C ILE A 570 14.33 12.70 20.43
N LYS A 571 13.78 12.92 19.23
CA LYS A 571 13.95 14.14 18.43
C LYS A 571 12.65 14.95 18.45
N ALA A 572 12.77 16.25 18.23
CA ALA A 572 11.62 17.12 18.03
C ALA A 572 10.80 16.66 16.82
N GLY A 573 9.47 16.77 16.93
CA GLY A 573 8.51 16.36 15.91
C GLY A 573 7.44 17.43 15.67
N SER A 574 6.42 17.09 14.88
CA SER A 574 5.22 17.91 14.66
C SER A 574 5.49 19.41 14.39
N PRO A 575 6.30 19.74 13.37
CA PRO A 575 6.63 21.13 13.07
C PRO A 575 5.41 21.92 12.58
N SER A 576 5.26 23.15 13.08
CA SER A 576 4.41 24.19 12.52
C SER A 576 5.25 25.43 12.23
N PRO A 577 5.23 26.02 11.02
CA PRO A 577 4.57 25.52 9.82
C PRO A 577 5.04 24.10 9.45
N ARG A 578 4.14 23.31 8.84
CA ARG A 578 4.48 21.96 8.37
C ARG A 578 5.68 22.02 7.45
N SER A 579 6.58 21.04 7.55
CA SER A 579 7.73 20.96 6.64
C SER A 579 7.27 20.92 5.17
N GLY A 580 7.84 21.79 4.34
CA GLY A 580 7.46 22.00 2.95
C GLY A 580 6.31 22.98 2.71
N ALA A 581 5.71 23.58 3.75
CA ALA A 581 4.59 24.51 3.60
C ALA A 581 4.96 25.70 2.69
N THR A 582 4.02 26.15 1.87
CA THR A 582 4.15 27.35 1.01
C THR A 582 3.07 28.36 1.39
N GLY A 583 3.23 29.62 0.99
CA GLY A 583 2.24 30.66 1.33
C GLY A 583 2.25 31.08 2.80
N VAL A 584 3.29 30.71 3.55
CA VAL A 584 3.38 31.04 4.98
C VAL A 584 3.52 32.56 5.16
N GLY A 585 2.79 33.12 6.12
CA GLY A 585 2.88 34.55 6.45
C GLY A 585 4.32 35.02 6.75
N HIS A 586 4.59 36.30 6.53
CA HIS A 586 5.93 36.87 6.64
C HIS A 586 6.44 37.02 8.09
N THR A 587 5.62 36.79 9.10
CA THR A 587 6.00 36.81 10.52
C THR A 587 5.56 35.51 11.19
N PRO A 588 6.11 34.35 10.78
CA PRO A 588 5.66 33.09 11.31
C PRO A 588 6.22 32.85 12.72
N VAL A 589 5.38 32.28 13.58
CA VAL A 589 5.82 31.65 14.82
C VAL A 589 6.02 30.17 14.52
N LEU A 590 7.25 29.69 14.70
CA LEU A 590 7.58 28.28 14.56
C LEU A 590 7.24 27.56 15.87
N SER A 591 6.64 26.37 15.82
CA SER A 591 6.38 25.53 17.01
C SER A 591 6.60 24.05 16.70
N TRP A 592 6.94 23.26 17.72
CA TRP A 592 7.26 21.84 17.57
C TRP A 592 6.73 21.02 18.74
N GLY A 593 6.60 19.71 18.55
CA GLY A 593 6.42 18.75 19.63
C GLY A 593 7.78 18.34 20.21
N PRO A 594 7.96 18.32 21.54
CA PRO A 594 9.23 17.95 22.14
C PRO A 594 9.49 16.44 22.06
N GLY A 595 10.77 16.05 21.98
CA GLY A 595 11.19 14.67 22.21
C GLY A 595 10.95 14.24 23.67
N ASP A 596 10.63 12.97 23.92
CA ASP A 596 10.21 12.48 25.26
C ASP A 596 11.30 12.57 26.33
N TYR A 597 12.56 12.60 25.92
CA TYR A 597 13.68 12.77 26.84
C TYR A 597 14.22 14.20 26.85
N ALA A 598 13.58 15.16 26.19
CA ALA A 598 14.03 16.53 26.16
C ALA A 598 13.97 17.19 27.54
N ALA A 599 15.04 17.87 27.93
CA ALA A 599 15.04 18.80 29.06
C ALA A 599 15.05 20.27 28.59
N SER A 600 15.47 20.51 27.35
CA SER A 600 15.50 21.80 26.66
C SER A 600 15.71 21.60 25.17
N HIS A 601 15.50 22.65 24.37
CA HIS A 601 15.58 22.60 22.90
C HIS A 601 16.60 23.62 22.40
N GLU A 602 17.51 23.21 21.51
CA GLU A 602 18.37 24.15 20.78
C GLU A 602 17.76 24.45 19.41
N VAL A 603 17.46 25.74 19.14
CA VAL A 603 16.76 26.18 17.93
C VAL A 603 17.74 26.64 16.86
N TYR A 604 17.60 26.13 15.64
CA TYR A 604 18.39 26.52 14.47
C TYR A 604 17.47 26.99 13.34
N PHE A 605 17.75 28.15 12.74
CA PHE A 605 16.91 28.76 11.69
C PHE A 605 17.74 29.57 10.68
N GLY A 606 17.52 29.36 9.39
CA GLY A 606 18.22 30.07 8.31
C GLY A 606 17.68 29.77 6.91
N ALA A 607 18.11 30.51 5.89
CA ALA A 607 17.66 30.31 4.50
C ALA A 607 18.44 29.20 3.75
N ASP A 608 19.62 28.81 4.24
CA ASP A 608 20.46 27.76 3.65
C ASP A 608 20.24 26.44 4.40
N GLU A 609 19.71 25.43 3.70
CA GLU A 609 19.39 24.12 4.26
C GLU A 609 20.62 23.40 4.81
N GLU A 610 21.73 23.40 4.06
CA GLU A 610 22.95 22.72 4.48
C GLU A 610 23.64 23.47 5.62
N ALA A 611 23.53 24.81 5.68
CA ALA A 611 24.00 25.57 6.83
C ALA A 611 23.22 25.19 8.12
N VAL A 612 21.90 25.08 8.04
CA VAL A 612 21.04 24.68 9.17
C VAL A 612 21.32 23.22 9.57
N LYS A 613 21.39 22.32 8.60
CA LYS A 613 21.66 20.89 8.80
C LYS A 613 22.98 20.61 9.50
N ASN A 614 24.01 21.42 9.24
CA ASN A 614 25.34 21.26 9.81
C ASN A 614 25.61 22.25 10.97
N ALA A 615 24.62 23.05 11.37
CA ALA A 615 24.78 24.07 12.40
C ALA A 615 25.12 23.46 13.78
N ALA A 616 25.88 24.22 14.58
CA ALA A 616 26.14 23.96 15.99
C ALA A 616 25.89 25.25 16.78
N THR A 617 25.97 25.22 18.11
CA THR A 617 25.69 26.39 18.98
C THR A 617 26.58 27.63 18.73
N ALA A 618 27.67 27.48 17.96
CA ALA A 618 28.52 28.59 17.51
C ALA A 618 28.12 29.18 16.14
N SER A 619 27.19 28.54 15.42
CA SER A 619 26.78 28.93 14.07
C SER A 619 25.80 30.12 14.09
N PRO A 620 25.79 30.96 13.04
CA PRO A 620 24.81 32.04 12.90
C PRO A 620 23.34 31.59 12.91
N GLU A 621 23.09 30.34 12.52
CA GLU A 621 21.78 29.72 12.46
C GLU A 621 21.22 29.44 13.86
N TYR A 622 22.07 29.31 14.89
CA TYR A 622 21.63 29.07 16.26
C TYR A 622 20.88 30.28 16.84
N LYS A 623 19.64 30.07 17.29
CA LYS A 623 18.73 31.10 17.82
C LYS A 623 18.51 31.02 19.33
N GLY A 624 19.30 30.18 20.01
CA GLY A 624 19.27 30.02 21.45
C GLY A 624 18.57 28.75 21.90
N THR A 625 18.62 28.53 23.22
CA THR A 625 17.98 27.40 23.89
C THR A 625 16.62 27.81 24.45
N LYS A 626 15.63 26.92 24.32
CA LYS A 626 14.29 27.01 24.91
C LYS A 626 14.13 25.97 26.02
N ALA A 627 13.41 26.32 27.08
CA ALA A 627 13.10 25.36 28.13
C ALA A 627 12.01 24.38 27.64
N LEU A 628 11.92 23.20 28.27
CA LEU A 628 10.77 22.31 28.08
C LEU A 628 9.48 23.06 28.48
N GLY A 629 8.48 23.06 27.61
CA GLY A 629 7.25 23.85 27.70
C GLY A 629 7.28 25.19 26.94
N ASP A 630 8.43 25.59 26.38
CA ASP A 630 8.59 26.79 25.54
C ASP A 630 8.83 26.41 24.06
N GLU A 631 8.06 25.46 23.51
CA GLU A 631 8.23 24.91 22.16
C GLU A 631 7.74 25.86 21.04
N SER A 632 8.19 27.12 21.09
CA SER A 632 7.92 28.14 20.09
C SER A 632 9.09 29.09 19.86
N TYR A 633 9.20 29.58 18.62
CA TYR A 633 10.19 30.56 18.18
C TYR A 633 9.57 31.53 17.16
N ASP A 634 9.46 32.81 17.54
CA ASP A 634 9.11 33.88 16.61
C ASP A 634 10.29 34.17 15.68
N ALA A 635 10.12 33.87 14.39
CA ALA A 635 11.16 34.08 13.38
C ALA A 635 11.33 35.56 13.00
N GLY A 636 10.43 36.43 13.45
CA GLY A 636 10.35 37.82 13.05
C GLY A 636 9.92 37.97 11.59
N LYS A 637 10.08 39.19 11.05
CA LYS A 637 9.73 39.48 9.66
C LYS A 637 10.75 38.88 8.68
N LEU A 638 10.26 38.03 7.79
CA LEU A 638 11.03 37.28 6.80
C LEU A 638 10.90 37.87 5.40
N ALA A 639 11.84 37.52 4.52
CA ALA A 639 11.79 37.92 3.11
C ALA A 639 10.65 37.21 2.39
N TRP A 640 10.08 37.87 1.39
CA TRP A 640 8.99 37.33 0.57
C TRP A 640 9.47 36.21 -0.34
N HIS A 641 8.58 35.25 -0.63
CA HIS A 641 8.83 34.13 -1.54
C HIS A 641 10.20 33.46 -1.34
N THR A 642 10.59 33.28 -0.07
CA THR A 642 11.89 32.76 0.31
C THR A 642 11.69 31.51 1.15
N THR A 643 12.37 30.44 0.78
CA THR A 643 12.39 29.22 1.57
C THR A 643 13.33 29.38 2.76
N TYR A 644 12.83 29.08 3.95
CA TYR A 644 13.60 29.01 5.18
C TYR A 644 13.61 27.57 5.69
N ASN A 645 14.70 27.21 6.37
CA ASN A 645 14.96 25.91 6.94
C ASN A 645 15.20 26.06 8.44
N TRP A 646 14.79 25.07 9.21
CA TRP A 646 14.94 25.06 10.65
C TRP A 646 15.05 23.66 11.22
N ARG A 647 15.71 23.56 12.37
CA ARG A 647 16.02 22.29 13.06
C ARG A 647 15.95 22.54 14.55
N ILE A 648 15.47 21.55 15.30
CA ILE A 648 15.44 21.57 16.75
C ILE A 648 16.25 20.40 17.27
N ASP A 649 17.31 20.68 18.03
CA ASP A 649 18.08 19.63 18.69
C ASP A 649 17.61 19.46 20.13
N GLU A 650 17.27 18.22 20.51
CA GLU A 650 16.75 17.91 21.84
C GLU A 650 17.89 17.69 22.83
N VAL A 651 17.87 18.43 23.93
CA VAL A 651 18.98 18.48 24.90
C VAL A 651 18.54 17.95 26.26
N ASN A 652 19.33 17.03 26.80
CA ASN A 652 19.22 16.47 28.13
C ASN A 652 20.59 16.06 28.67
N SER A 653 21.14 16.90 29.55
CA SER A 653 22.48 16.72 30.14
C SER A 653 22.69 15.44 30.95
N VAL A 654 21.63 14.71 31.32
CA VAL A 654 21.77 13.42 32.03
C VAL A 654 21.96 12.23 31.09
N ASN A 655 21.70 12.41 29.79
CA ASN A 655 21.86 11.35 28.79
C ASN A 655 23.15 11.60 27.97
N PRO A 656 24.09 10.64 27.91
CA PRO A 656 25.35 10.79 27.17
C PRO A 656 25.16 10.92 25.65
N ASP A 657 24.02 10.49 25.10
CA ASP A 657 23.72 10.58 23.67
C ASP A 657 23.12 11.95 23.28
N SER A 658 22.92 12.84 24.25
CA SER A 658 22.44 14.20 24.03
C SER A 658 23.57 15.17 23.66
N PRO A 659 23.37 16.13 22.74
CA PRO A 659 22.11 16.49 22.07
C PRO A 659 21.69 15.52 20.96
N TRP A 660 20.39 15.23 20.88
CA TRP A 660 19.81 14.50 19.76
C TRP A 660 19.52 15.48 18.62
N ILE A 661 20.33 15.40 17.56
CA ILE A 661 20.19 16.28 16.40
C ILE A 661 18.86 16.00 15.69
N GLY A 662 18.06 17.05 15.52
CA GLY A 662 16.74 16.98 14.92
C GLY A 662 16.75 16.85 13.40
N SER A 663 15.57 16.59 12.85
CA SER A 663 15.33 16.68 11.40
C SER A 663 15.30 18.14 10.94
N VAL A 664 15.72 18.39 9.70
CA VAL A 664 15.59 19.72 9.08
C VAL A 664 14.21 19.83 8.44
N TRP A 665 13.48 20.86 8.82
CA TRP A 665 12.18 21.23 8.27
C TRP A 665 12.30 22.51 7.45
N SER A 666 11.38 22.72 6.51
CA SER A 666 11.39 23.91 5.65
C SER A 666 10.00 24.53 5.48
N PHE A 667 9.94 25.80 5.09
CA PHE A 667 8.72 26.44 4.59
C PHE A 667 9.08 27.60 3.67
N THR A 668 8.15 28.01 2.82
CA THR A 668 8.31 29.14 1.90
C THR A 668 7.31 30.23 2.23
N THR A 669 7.82 31.44 2.47
CA THR A 669 6.98 32.61 2.72
C THR A 669 6.13 32.97 1.50
N ALA A 670 4.96 33.55 1.73
CA ALA A 670 4.05 33.99 0.68
C ALA A 670 4.71 35.00 -0.28
N ASP A 671 4.17 35.10 -1.49
CA ASP A 671 4.46 36.18 -2.44
C ASP A 671 3.38 37.28 -2.43
N PHE A 672 2.52 37.26 -1.42
CA PHE A 672 1.40 38.18 -1.13
C PHE A 672 1.34 38.52 0.37
N LEU A 673 0.68 39.62 0.74
CA LEU A 673 0.28 39.82 2.14
C LEU A 673 -1.08 39.19 2.39
N ALA A 674 -1.20 38.36 3.42
CA ALA A 674 -2.50 37.88 3.89
C ALA A 674 -3.20 38.98 4.71
N VAL A 675 -4.43 39.29 4.34
CA VAL A 675 -5.35 40.11 5.14
C VAL A 675 -6.08 39.21 6.13
N ASP A 676 -6.61 38.09 5.62
CA ASP A 676 -7.16 36.98 6.39
C ASP A 676 -7.06 35.71 5.52
N ASP A 677 -6.58 34.62 6.08
CA ASP A 677 -6.45 33.32 5.42
C ASP A 677 -7.33 32.23 6.06
N PHE A 678 -8.13 32.59 7.07
CA PHE A 678 -9.09 31.73 7.78
C PHE A 678 -8.51 30.52 8.53
N GLU A 679 -7.28 30.09 8.24
CA GLU A 679 -6.61 28.94 8.84
C GLU A 679 -6.33 29.08 10.34
N SER A 680 -6.32 30.31 10.86
CA SER A 680 -6.05 30.56 12.28
C SER A 680 -7.26 30.34 13.20
N TYR A 681 -8.48 30.24 12.66
CA TYR A 681 -9.69 30.09 13.46
C TYR A 681 -9.82 28.67 14.02
N ASN A 682 -10.40 28.54 15.22
CA ASN A 682 -10.53 27.26 15.91
C ASN A 682 -11.93 27.04 16.51
N ASP A 683 -12.19 25.79 16.89
CA ASP A 683 -13.45 25.32 17.46
C ASP A 683 -13.48 25.36 19.00
N ILE A 684 -12.60 26.16 19.60
CA ILE A 684 -12.46 26.25 21.05
C ILE A 684 -13.41 27.34 21.58
N ASP A 685 -14.31 26.96 22.49
CA ASP A 685 -15.23 27.88 23.15
C ASP A 685 -14.60 28.63 24.34
N PRO A 686 -14.96 29.90 24.57
CA PRO A 686 -14.68 30.58 25.83
C PRO A 686 -15.28 29.83 27.03
N PRO A 687 -14.65 29.86 28.20
CA PRO A 687 -13.62 30.83 28.62
C PRO A 687 -12.18 30.40 28.35
N ASP A 688 -11.91 29.40 27.49
CA ASP A 688 -10.53 29.04 27.17
C ASP A 688 -9.78 30.22 26.52
N ASP A 689 -8.60 30.54 27.05
CA ASP A 689 -7.77 31.66 26.57
C ASP A 689 -7.25 31.44 25.14
N ALA A 690 -7.26 30.19 24.65
CA ALA A 690 -6.88 29.84 23.27
C ALA A 690 -8.04 29.98 22.25
N SER A 691 -9.25 30.36 22.69
CA SER A 691 -10.41 30.54 21.79
C SER A 691 -10.13 31.59 20.72
N ASN A 692 -10.31 31.21 19.45
CA ASN A 692 -10.19 32.08 18.28
C ASN A 692 -11.29 31.75 17.26
N ARG A 693 -12.56 31.97 17.62
CA ARG A 693 -13.71 31.63 16.75
C ARG A 693 -13.95 32.73 15.71
N ILE A 694 -14.27 32.33 14.49
CA ILE A 694 -14.39 33.25 13.35
C ILE A 694 -15.38 34.41 13.58
N PHE A 695 -16.55 34.15 14.19
CA PHE A 695 -17.57 35.17 14.46
C PHE A 695 -17.25 36.07 15.67
N ASP A 696 -16.25 35.75 16.50
CA ASP A 696 -15.73 36.68 17.51
C ASP A 696 -14.81 37.74 16.87
N ILE A 697 -14.27 37.45 15.68
CA ILE A 697 -13.28 38.27 14.96
C ILE A 697 -13.94 39.05 13.81
N TRP A 698 -14.78 38.39 13.02
CA TRP A 698 -15.64 39.03 12.02
C TRP A 698 -16.96 39.46 12.66
N ILE A 699 -17.11 40.76 12.89
CA ILE A 699 -18.32 41.31 13.52
C ILE A 699 -19.44 41.37 12.49
N ASP A 700 -20.48 40.57 12.71
CA ASP A 700 -21.62 40.39 11.80
C ASP A 700 -22.92 41.02 12.36
N GLY A 701 -24.07 40.51 11.92
CA GLY A 701 -25.40 40.96 12.33
C GLY A 701 -26.00 40.25 13.54
N PHE A 702 -25.30 39.30 14.16
CA PHE A 702 -25.84 38.53 15.27
C PHE A 702 -26.27 39.44 16.42
N GLY A 703 -27.50 39.21 16.93
CA GLY A 703 -28.09 40.03 17.98
C GLY A 703 -28.53 41.45 17.55
N THR A 704 -28.44 41.80 16.27
CA THR A 704 -28.93 43.08 15.72
C THR A 704 -30.19 42.89 14.87
N THR A 705 -31.02 43.92 14.77
CA THR A 705 -32.23 43.88 13.92
C THR A 705 -32.04 44.53 12.56
N THR A 706 -30.88 45.15 12.32
CA THR A 706 -30.62 45.98 11.13
C THR A 706 -29.55 45.39 10.22
N ASN A 707 -28.80 44.40 10.69
CA ASN A 707 -27.80 43.67 9.92
C ASN A 707 -28.22 42.20 9.78
N GLY A 708 -28.28 41.69 8.56
CA GLY A 708 -28.69 40.33 8.22
C GLY A 708 -27.53 39.38 7.92
N ALA A 709 -26.29 39.85 8.02
CA ALA A 709 -25.11 39.00 7.88
C ALA A 709 -24.98 38.07 9.09
N LEU A 710 -24.65 36.81 8.85
CA LEU A 710 -24.15 35.89 9.87
C LEU A 710 -22.89 35.20 9.35
N VAL A 711 -21.82 35.20 10.15
CA VAL A 711 -20.55 34.57 9.84
C VAL A 711 -20.37 33.34 10.71
N GLY A 712 -19.82 32.26 10.14
CA GLY A 712 -19.57 31.02 10.86
C GLY A 712 -20.80 30.11 10.94
N ASN A 713 -20.57 28.85 11.33
CA ASN A 713 -21.63 27.89 11.65
C ASN A 713 -22.09 28.04 13.12
N ASP A 714 -23.33 27.63 13.42
CA ASP A 714 -23.88 27.67 14.78
C ASP A 714 -23.18 26.69 15.76
N LEU A 715 -22.58 25.62 15.21
CA LEU A 715 -21.85 24.57 15.93
C LEU A 715 -20.52 24.31 15.23
N PRO A 716 -19.51 23.79 15.95
CA PRO A 716 -18.26 23.34 15.35
C PRO A 716 -18.46 22.34 14.20
N PRO A 717 -17.65 22.38 13.14
CA PRO A 717 -16.59 23.36 12.92
C PRO A 717 -17.17 24.74 12.58
N TYR A 718 -16.70 25.79 13.26
CA TYR A 718 -17.26 27.15 13.15
C TYR A 718 -16.90 27.81 11.82
N ALA A 719 -15.72 27.54 11.28
CA ALA A 719 -15.39 27.77 9.88
C ALA A 719 -15.67 26.50 9.06
N ASP A 720 -15.94 26.63 7.77
CA ASP A 720 -16.33 25.50 6.95
C ASP A 720 -15.10 24.74 6.44
N GLN A 721 -15.01 23.44 6.73
CA GLN A 721 -13.88 22.59 6.34
C GLN A 721 -14.17 21.74 5.07
N THR A 722 -15.33 21.93 4.45
CA THR A 722 -15.79 21.11 3.31
C THR A 722 -15.75 21.88 1.99
N THR A 723 -16.14 23.15 2.03
CA THR A 723 -16.18 24.06 0.89
C THR A 723 -15.03 25.04 1.05
N VAL A 724 -13.84 24.64 0.61
CA VAL A 724 -12.58 25.37 0.83
C VAL A 724 -11.90 25.64 -0.52
N HIS A 725 -11.32 26.82 -0.70
CA HIS A 725 -10.52 27.15 -1.88
C HIS A 725 -9.04 26.82 -1.64
N GLY A 726 -8.48 27.28 -0.52
CA GLY A 726 -7.10 27.06 -0.12
C GLY A 726 -7.00 26.76 1.38
N GLY A 727 -6.00 25.99 1.80
CA GLY A 727 -5.87 25.60 3.21
C GLY A 727 -6.85 24.51 3.63
N ASN A 728 -7.35 24.58 4.86
CA ASN A 728 -8.24 23.59 5.48
C ASN A 728 -9.63 24.15 5.79
N GLN A 729 -9.85 25.47 5.78
CA GLN A 729 -11.15 26.04 6.13
C GLN A 729 -11.45 27.38 5.44
N SER A 730 -12.74 27.66 5.22
CA SER A 730 -13.24 28.92 4.65
C SER A 730 -14.31 29.57 5.53
N MET A 731 -14.67 30.83 5.24
CA MET A 731 -15.71 31.56 5.94
C MET A 731 -17.10 31.29 5.36
N PRO A 732 -18.00 30.54 6.05
CA PRO A 732 -19.41 30.52 5.69
C PRO A 732 -20.05 31.87 6.06
N TYR A 733 -20.83 32.42 5.13
CA TYR A 733 -21.46 33.73 5.26
C TYR A 733 -22.91 33.68 4.79
N VAL A 734 -23.86 33.93 5.69
CA VAL A 734 -25.29 34.02 5.37
C VAL A 734 -25.69 35.48 5.24
N TYR A 735 -26.55 35.82 4.28
CA TYR A 735 -27.16 37.14 4.16
C TYR A 735 -28.69 37.07 4.11
N ASP A 736 -29.32 38.10 4.69
CA ASP A 736 -30.77 38.35 4.64
C ASP A 736 -31.01 39.86 4.59
N ASN A 737 -31.35 40.37 3.40
CA ASN A 737 -31.53 41.80 3.17
C ASN A 737 -32.98 42.28 3.35
N ALA A 738 -33.88 41.45 3.87
CA ALA A 738 -35.26 41.85 4.11
C ALA A 738 -35.37 42.89 5.24
N ASN A 739 -35.48 44.17 4.86
CA ASN A 739 -35.42 45.34 5.75
C ASN A 739 -34.10 45.47 6.54
N LYS A 740 -33.02 44.87 6.02
CA LYS A 740 -31.69 44.90 6.62
C LYS A 740 -30.62 45.23 5.56
N ILE A 741 -29.43 45.54 6.02
CA ILE A 741 -28.19 45.40 5.23
C ILE A 741 -27.50 44.10 5.64
N SER A 742 -26.69 43.46 4.81
CA SER A 742 -25.88 42.32 5.26
C SER A 742 -24.40 42.64 5.06
N GLU A 743 -23.70 42.94 6.15
CA GLU A 743 -22.26 43.27 6.15
C GLU A 743 -21.57 42.63 7.36
N ALA A 744 -20.45 41.94 7.16
CA ALA A 744 -19.56 41.52 8.24
C ALA A 744 -18.22 42.27 8.16
N THR A 745 -17.68 42.69 9.30
CA THR A 745 -16.50 43.56 9.38
C THR A 745 -15.38 42.93 10.18
N LEU A 746 -14.19 42.88 9.60
CA LEU A 746 -12.94 42.57 10.26
C LEU A 746 -12.18 43.85 10.62
N THR A 747 -11.77 43.97 11.89
CA THR A 747 -10.83 45.03 12.31
C THR A 747 -9.40 44.50 12.24
N LEU A 748 -8.57 45.16 11.43
CA LEU A 748 -7.20 44.71 11.17
C LEU A 748 -6.29 45.02 12.37
N ALA A 749 -5.88 43.98 13.08
CA ALA A 749 -4.83 44.08 14.09
C ALA A 749 -3.44 44.25 13.45
N ASN A 750 -3.20 43.50 12.37
CA ASN A 750 -1.95 43.43 11.61
C ASN A 750 -2.23 43.69 10.11
N THR A 751 -1.19 43.74 9.26
CA THR A 751 -1.32 44.00 7.81
C THR A 751 -2.14 45.25 7.46
N ARG A 752 -1.71 46.40 7.99
CA ARG A 752 -2.40 47.69 7.80
C ARG A 752 -1.81 48.57 6.72
N ASP A 753 -0.56 48.34 6.34
CA ASP A 753 0.08 49.01 5.21
C ASP A 753 -0.11 48.16 3.95
N TRP A 754 -1.12 48.50 3.16
CA TRP A 754 -1.46 47.81 1.92
C TRP A 754 -0.66 48.34 0.71
N THR A 755 0.42 49.11 0.96
CA THR A 755 1.34 49.57 -0.09
C THR A 755 2.71 48.89 -0.02
N GLU A 756 2.90 48.02 0.98
CA GLU A 756 4.15 47.32 1.22
C GLU A 756 4.61 46.53 -0.03
N GLU A 757 5.91 46.60 -0.34
CA GLU A 757 6.53 45.88 -1.47
C GLU A 757 5.86 46.10 -2.83
N GLY A 758 5.16 47.23 -3.02
CA GLY A 758 4.51 47.57 -4.28
C GLY A 758 3.21 46.80 -4.54
N VAL A 759 2.58 46.27 -3.48
CA VAL A 759 1.20 45.79 -3.52
C VAL A 759 0.29 46.83 -4.17
N ALA A 760 -0.61 46.37 -5.04
CA ALA A 760 -1.55 47.21 -5.78
C ALA A 760 -2.95 46.61 -5.94
N GLU A 761 -3.13 45.34 -5.58
CA GLU A 761 -4.37 44.59 -5.81
C GLU A 761 -4.81 43.90 -4.52
N LEU A 762 -6.10 44.01 -4.20
CA LEU A 762 -6.79 43.14 -3.25
C LEU A 762 -7.43 41.99 -4.01
N SER A 763 -7.28 40.77 -3.52
CA SER A 763 -7.94 39.57 -4.01
C SER A 763 -8.82 38.99 -2.90
N LEU A 764 -10.03 38.57 -3.28
CA LEU A 764 -10.99 37.87 -2.45
C LEU A 764 -11.55 36.69 -3.24
N TRP A 765 -11.42 35.46 -2.73
CA TRP A 765 -12.07 34.30 -3.33
C TRP A 765 -13.47 34.12 -2.75
N PHE A 766 -14.43 33.80 -3.60
CA PHE A 766 -15.81 33.57 -3.18
C PHE A 766 -16.48 32.47 -4.01
N ILE A 767 -17.49 31.85 -3.42
CA ILE A 767 -18.43 30.94 -4.08
C ILE A 767 -19.81 31.12 -3.45
N GLY A 768 -20.84 31.06 -4.29
CA GLY A 768 -22.25 31.11 -3.91
C GLY A 768 -23.01 29.85 -4.30
N ASP A 769 -24.34 29.95 -4.33
CA ASP A 769 -25.24 28.86 -4.68
C ASP A 769 -26.24 29.37 -5.74
N PRO A 770 -26.50 28.65 -6.85
CA PRO A 770 -27.46 29.09 -7.86
C PRO A 770 -28.88 29.28 -7.33
N ALA A 771 -29.21 28.69 -6.17
CA ALA A 771 -30.48 28.85 -5.47
C ALA A 771 -30.56 30.12 -4.62
N ASN A 772 -29.47 30.84 -4.41
CA ASN A 772 -29.46 32.11 -3.69
C ASN A 772 -30.28 33.17 -4.43
N ASP A 773 -30.89 34.11 -3.69
CA ASP A 773 -31.44 35.32 -4.30
C ASP A 773 -30.30 36.22 -4.80
N ALA A 774 -30.38 36.71 -6.03
CA ALA A 774 -29.36 37.60 -6.58
C ALA A 774 -29.25 38.91 -5.79
N GLU A 775 -28.07 39.17 -5.22
CA GLU A 775 -27.73 40.41 -4.52
C GLU A 775 -26.29 40.86 -4.90
N PRO A 776 -26.03 42.17 -5.06
CA PRO A 776 -24.68 42.66 -5.35
C PRO A 776 -23.71 42.41 -4.20
N LEU A 777 -22.59 41.74 -4.50
CA LEU A 777 -21.45 41.61 -3.59
C LEU A 777 -20.63 42.90 -3.58
N TYR A 778 -20.18 43.33 -2.42
CA TYR A 778 -19.27 44.47 -2.28
C TYR A 778 -18.23 44.26 -1.18
N VAL A 779 -17.09 44.94 -1.34
CA VAL A 779 -16.07 45.10 -0.31
C VAL A 779 -16.00 46.56 0.09
N ALA A 780 -15.98 46.83 1.39
CA ALA A 780 -15.76 48.15 1.95
C ALA A 780 -14.49 48.17 2.80
N ILE A 781 -13.66 49.20 2.65
CA ILE A 781 -12.51 49.40 3.54
C ILE A 781 -12.54 50.79 4.17
N SER A 782 -11.99 50.91 5.37
CA SER A 782 -11.94 52.18 6.09
C SER A 782 -10.65 52.39 6.87
N ASN A 783 -10.27 53.65 7.04
CA ASN A 783 -9.32 54.05 8.07
C ASN A 783 -10.07 54.27 9.40
N SER A 784 -9.34 54.52 10.48
CA SER A 784 -9.87 54.69 11.85
C SER A 784 -10.91 55.80 11.99
N THR A 785 -10.88 56.77 11.09
CA THR A 785 -11.85 57.87 10.98
C THR A 785 -12.16 58.13 9.51
N GLY A 786 -13.41 58.50 9.21
CA GLY A 786 -13.86 58.81 7.86
C GLY A 786 -14.99 57.89 7.41
N SER A 787 -15.47 58.11 6.18
CA SER A 787 -16.42 57.20 5.55
C SER A 787 -15.68 56.02 4.91
N PRO A 788 -16.21 54.78 4.98
CA PRO A 788 -15.67 53.67 4.22
C PRO A 788 -15.71 53.95 2.71
N ALA A 789 -14.70 53.48 1.98
CA ALA A 789 -14.75 53.39 0.54
C ALA A 789 -15.32 52.02 0.16
N VAL A 790 -16.23 52.01 -0.81
CA VAL A 790 -16.97 50.81 -1.20
C VAL A 790 -16.72 50.52 -2.67
N VAL A 791 -16.45 49.26 -2.97
CA VAL A 791 -16.35 48.74 -4.34
C VAL A 791 -17.34 47.60 -4.46
N VAL A 792 -18.20 47.67 -5.48
CA VAL A 792 -19.23 46.66 -5.77
C VAL A 792 -18.73 45.78 -6.91
N HIS A 793 -18.96 44.48 -6.82
CA HIS A 793 -18.63 43.51 -7.87
C HIS A 793 -19.41 43.84 -9.14
N ASP A 794 -18.77 43.69 -10.31
CA ASP A 794 -19.36 44.07 -11.60
C ASP A 794 -20.56 43.19 -11.98
N ASP A 795 -20.54 41.92 -11.56
CA ASP A 795 -21.69 41.01 -11.70
C ASP A 795 -22.67 41.21 -10.53
N PRO A 796 -23.89 41.74 -10.79
CA PRO A 796 -24.91 41.91 -9.75
C PRO A 796 -25.51 40.60 -9.25
N ALA A 797 -25.22 39.46 -9.90
CA ALA A 797 -25.63 38.12 -9.51
C ALA A 797 -24.46 37.28 -8.97
N ALA A 798 -23.37 37.91 -8.52
CA ALA A 798 -22.20 37.22 -7.96
C ALA A 798 -22.55 36.19 -6.86
N ALA A 799 -23.62 36.43 -6.10
CA ALA A 799 -24.09 35.51 -5.08
C ALA A 799 -24.59 34.14 -5.60
N GLN A 800 -24.79 34.00 -6.91
CA GLN A 800 -25.30 32.80 -7.57
C GLN A 800 -24.20 32.00 -8.30
N ILE A 801 -22.93 32.43 -8.21
CA ILE A 801 -21.81 31.77 -8.89
C ILE A 801 -21.38 30.53 -8.08
N ASP A 802 -21.60 29.33 -8.63
CA ASP A 802 -21.38 28.03 -7.98
C ASP A 802 -19.97 27.45 -8.17
N THR A 803 -19.03 28.31 -8.53
CA THR A 803 -17.62 27.95 -8.70
C THR A 803 -16.73 28.99 -8.03
N TRP A 804 -15.67 28.54 -7.37
CA TRP A 804 -14.70 29.42 -6.75
C TRP A 804 -14.17 30.44 -7.75
N THR A 805 -14.39 31.72 -7.43
CA THR A 805 -14.07 32.84 -8.31
C THR A 805 -13.20 33.84 -7.56
N GLU A 806 -12.09 34.21 -8.18
CA GLU A 806 -11.22 35.27 -7.69
C GLU A 806 -11.78 36.64 -8.07
N TRP A 807 -12.07 37.48 -7.08
CA TRP A 807 -12.34 38.88 -7.30
C TRP A 807 -11.10 39.72 -7.02
N THR A 808 -10.48 40.24 -8.09
CA THR A 808 -9.35 41.17 -7.98
C THR A 808 -9.82 42.62 -8.07
N ILE A 809 -9.49 43.41 -7.05
CA ILE A 809 -9.84 44.83 -6.91
C ILE A 809 -8.57 45.67 -6.89
N PRO A 810 -8.36 46.58 -7.86
CA PRO A 810 -7.24 47.51 -7.82
C PRO A 810 -7.35 48.43 -6.60
N LEU A 811 -6.33 48.50 -5.75
CA LEU A 811 -6.36 49.30 -4.52
C LEU A 811 -6.55 50.80 -4.78
N GLN A 812 -6.16 51.26 -5.97
CA GLN A 812 -6.38 52.64 -6.42
C GLN A 812 -7.87 53.02 -6.38
N THR A 813 -8.79 52.07 -6.58
CA THR A 813 -10.25 52.31 -6.53
C THR A 813 -10.71 52.78 -5.13
N PHE A 814 -10.05 52.32 -4.07
CA PHE A 814 -10.31 52.78 -2.70
C PHE A 814 -9.56 54.08 -2.39
N ALA A 815 -8.32 54.23 -2.88
CA ALA A 815 -7.55 55.45 -2.70
C ALA A 815 -8.22 56.67 -3.35
N ASP A 816 -8.84 56.49 -4.52
CA ASP A 816 -9.61 57.53 -5.22
C ASP A 816 -10.86 57.98 -4.43
N GLN A 817 -11.35 57.13 -3.52
CA GLN A 817 -12.44 57.44 -2.58
C GLN A 817 -11.93 58.01 -1.24
N GLY A 818 -10.62 58.24 -1.11
CA GLY A 818 -10.00 58.91 0.04
C GLY A 818 -9.38 57.99 1.09
N ILE A 819 -9.25 56.69 0.82
CA ILE A 819 -8.59 55.76 1.75
C ILE A 819 -7.07 55.95 1.75
N ILE A 820 -6.51 56.01 2.95
CA ILE A 820 -5.06 55.99 3.17
C ILE A 820 -4.61 54.53 3.23
N LEU A 821 -4.11 54.00 2.10
CA LEU A 821 -3.71 52.60 1.97
C LEU A 821 -2.52 52.20 2.86
N THR A 822 -1.70 53.15 3.31
CA THR A 822 -0.60 52.86 4.25
C THR A 822 -1.07 52.55 5.67
N ASN A 823 -2.37 52.70 5.96
CA ASN A 823 -2.91 52.46 7.29
C ASN A 823 -4.41 52.13 7.26
N VAL A 824 -4.80 51.07 6.56
CA VAL A 824 -6.18 50.54 6.58
C VAL A 824 -6.49 50.00 7.99
N ASP A 825 -7.69 50.27 8.50
CA ASP A 825 -8.14 49.84 9.84
C ASP A 825 -9.13 48.69 9.78
N LYS A 826 -10.03 48.68 8.79
CA LYS A 826 -11.09 47.68 8.68
C LYS A 826 -11.35 47.31 7.23
N ILE A 827 -11.72 46.06 7.03
CA ILE A 827 -12.32 45.53 5.80
C ILE A 827 -13.70 44.96 6.16
N ALA A 828 -14.67 45.14 5.28
CA ALA A 828 -16.00 44.55 5.39
C ALA A 828 -16.40 43.91 4.06
N ILE A 829 -17.11 42.79 4.16
CA ILE A 829 -17.73 42.09 3.04
C ILE A 829 -19.23 42.24 3.23
N GLY A 830 -19.94 42.62 2.17
CA GLY A 830 -21.38 42.76 2.23
C GLY A 830 -22.11 42.35 0.96
N LEU A 831 -23.38 41.98 1.15
CA LEU A 831 -24.32 41.62 0.09
C LEU A 831 -25.51 42.58 0.13
N GLY A 832 -25.87 43.14 -1.01
CA GLY A 832 -27.04 44.01 -1.17
C GLY A 832 -26.72 45.50 -1.32
N SER A 833 -27.73 46.35 -1.09
CA SER A 833 -27.61 47.79 -1.34
C SER A 833 -26.77 48.54 -0.30
N THR A 834 -25.77 49.28 -0.77
CA THR A 834 -24.96 50.21 0.03
C THR A 834 -25.70 51.48 0.45
N GLY A 835 -26.92 51.71 -0.09
CA GLY A 835 -27.77 52.87 0.20
C GLY A 835 -28.70 52.71 1.41
N GLY A 836 -28.63 51.57 2.11
CA GLY A 836 -29.46 51.23 3.26
C GLY A 836 -30.50 50.14 2.98
N PRO A 837 -31.30 49.76 4.00
CA PRO A 837 -32.17 48.59 3.93
C PRO A 837 -33.25 48.68 2.85
N THR A 838 -33.53 47.55 2.18
CA THR A 838 -34.61 47.44 1.19
C THR A 838 -35.74 46.57 1.74
N ALA A 839 -37.00 46.87 1.38
CA ALA A 839 -38.15 46.14 1.93
C ALA A 839 -38.31 44.71 1.38
N THR A 840 -37.65 44.41 0.24
CA THR A 840 -37.75 43.14 -0.50
C THR A 840 -36.37 42.61 -0.87
N GLY A 841 -35.38 42.76 0.00
CA GLY A 841 -34.03 42.21 -0.21
C GLY A 841 -34.04 40.68 -0.22
N GLY A 842 -33.09 40.11 -0.93
CA GLY A 842 -32.86 38.67 -1.06
C GLY A 842 -32.07 38.07 0.10
N SER A 843 -31.99 36.75 0.11
CA SER A 843 -31.22 35.97 1.09
C SER A 843 -30.45 34.82 0.44
N GLY A 844 -29.42 34.33 1.12
CA GLY A 844 -28.60 33.22 0.63
C GLY A 844 -27.40 32.90 1.53
N LYS A 845 -26.61 31.91 1.12
CA LYS A 845 -25.34 31.52 1.77
C LYS A 845 -24.19 31.57 0.75
N MET A 846 -23.09 32.16 1.17
CA MET A 846 -21.83 32.29 0.44
C MET A 846 -20.71 31.64 1.25
N PHE A 847 -19.61 31.34 0.58
CA PHE A 847 -18.34 31.05 1.23
C PHE A 847 -17.28 32.00 0.69
N PHE A 848 -16.41 32.47 1.58
CA PHE A 848 -15.29 33.35 1.25
C PHE A 848 -14.01 32.73 1.76
N ASP A 849 -12.95 32.91 0.98
CA ASP A 849 -11.64 32.36 1.31
C ASP A 849 -10.54 33.31 0.80
N ASP A 850 -9.31 33.13 1.31
CA ASP A 850 -8.10 33.76 0.81
C ASP A 850 -8.20 35.28 0.53
N ILE A 851 -8.28 36.10 1.58
CA ILE A 851 -8.22 37.56 1.43
C ILE A 851 -6.77 38.01 1.39
N ARG A 852 -6.29 38.35 0.19
CA ARG A 852 -4.85 38.53 -0.08
C ARG A 852 -4.56 39.83 -0.82
N LEU A 853 -3.37 40.37 -0.60
CA LEU A 853 -2.88 41.56 -1.27
C LEU A 853 -1.68 41.21 -2.14
N TYR A 854 -1.80 41.48 -3.43
CA TYR A 854 -0.81 41.13 -4.43
C TYR A 854 -0.10 42.37 -4.99
N ARG A 855 1.15 42.17 -5.38
CA ARG A 855 1.80 43.01 -6.38
C ARG A 855 1.04 42.88 -7.71
N PRO A 856 1.08 43.88 -8.60
CA PRO A 856 0.46 43.76 -9.92
C PRO A 856 0.88 42.45 -10.61
N ARG A 857 -0.10 41.61 -10.96
CA ARG A 857 0.12 40.29 -11.58
C ARG A 857 0.07 40.34 -13.10
#